data_AF-A0A0N1NJV7-F1
#
_entry.id   AF-A0A0N1NJV7-F1
#
_cell.length_a   1.000
_cell.length_b   1.000
_cell.length_c   1.000
_cell.angle_alpha   90.00
_cell.angle_beta   90.00
_cell.angle_gamma   90.00
#
_symmetry.space_group_name_H-M   'P 1'
#
loop_
_entity.id
_entity.type
_entity.pdbx_description
1 polymer ?
#
loop_
_entity_poly.entity_id
_entity_poly.type
_entity_poly.pdbx_seq_one_letter_code
_entity_poly.pdbx_strand_id
1 'polypeptide(L)'
;MQAKETVFADLMQGRTQQFQVPLYQRTYSWSEKQLAQLWNDILEQTELLDSGTSASTHFLGSVVLAPSPQNEATFPRWLVVDGQQRLTTLSLALVAIRDHIAGGKPDEAERIDEEYLINKRKHGDEYFRLLPTQADRPQFAAHIRSLPAEQAAGDRVASAYRFFRRKLVEADDAASTKGILRIEQAITSRLTLVVVSAERGDNVHRIFESLNNTGLKLSQADLLRNYLFMRLPTRGERVYETYWLPLQASLTNDELEQLMWLQLVLDGDDRVRRQDLYAAQQKHFENGETGEARTEADIEDYIKELHRRSAHFRKMIHPAEESAPTVRGHLRRLHDWQAVVTYPALMLLLDRRARGELDDDETARALSYVESFLVRRTVCRVATNNLNRIFQAVPAQLPRDVPVADGLRQLFSADNRQWPGDEELREKIRSAPFYQYGRPNQRKLVLQRLEESYEHPEPVDFDAAQLTIEHVMPQSPGDEWMQMLKTGTAEGESPEDLHSRLQHTLGNLTLTGVNAELSNHPFERKQGLLRGSHLEMNRRIAATERWGCAEILARADDLADRAIRLWPAPLRGVGRAERSRDWSLAHQVLAALPHGTWTSYGDLAAYVGSGAQAVGNHLAKTDGVVNAYRVLNADGKVADGFQWTGQDRGDVRARLRADGVHFTALGAADPVQRLTSGDLALLVVDAEDAEQADGDAGVGEAARESAEQPGVETRAARFLRQLAADDTPTTVAAVRELIAGWEGLGGWTGHGAGEAMTSAFLMLGSAGGPGRGIWPMVLYPGSGRGGTAEIVFQHLAKREPFTERRLRVELMDRLNQLEGVSLPQGKLELRPGFRLSVLEDEQNRELLLKTLVWFKDRWEESGAA
;
A
#
# COMPACT_ATOMS: atom_id res chain seq x y z
N MET A 1 30.82 -12.47 27.58
CA MET A 1 29.53 -13.12 27.27
C MET A 1 29.60 -14.61 27.54
N GLN A 2 28.66 -15.15 28.31
CA GLN A 2 28.56 -16.58 28.61
C GLN A 2 27.16 -17.09 28.27
N ALA A 3 27.07 -18.14 27.46
CA ALA A 3 25.82 -18.84 27.17
C ALA A 3 25.81 -20.19 27.89
N LYS A 4 24.76 -20.47 28.66
CA LYS A 4 24.60 -21.71 29.43
C LYS A 4 23.17 -22.21 29.30
N GLU A 5 23.02 -23.50 29.00
CA GLU A 5 21.74 -24.19 29.14
C GLU A 5 21.41 -24.41 30.63
N THR A 6 20.18 -24.08 31.01
CA THR A 6 19.69 -24.17 32.40
C THR A 6 18.21 -24.51 32.40
N VAL A 7 17.68 -25.01 33.51
CA VAL A 7 16.22 -25.11 33.72
C VAL A 7 15.70 -23.82 34.36
N PHE A 8 14.38 -23.60 34.29
CA PHE A 8 13.75 -22.42 34.88
C PHE A 8 14.00 -22.30 36.39
N ALA A 9 13.96 -23.42 37.13
CA ALA A 9 14.25 -23.43 38.56
C ALA A 9 15.65 -22.94 38.86
N ASP A 10 16.68 -23.46 38.20
CA ASP A 10 18.07 -23.06 38.41
C ASP A 10 18.33 -21.58 38.14
N LEU A 11 17.55 -20.97 37.24
CA LEU A 11 17.60 -19.54 36.97
C LEU A 11 16.94 -18.72 38.11
N MET A 12 15.78 -19.17 38.59
CA MET A 12 14.97 -18.42 39.55
C MET A 12 15.32 -18.71 41.01
N GLN A 13 15.78 -19.91 41.34
CA GLN A 13 16.07 -20.40 42.68
C GLN A 13 17.48 -19.96 43.15
N GLY A 14 17.70 -19.99 44.47
CA GLY A 14 19.00 -19.72 45.08
C GLY A 14 19.14 -18.32 45.68
N ARG A 15 20.33 -17.71 45.57
CA ARG A 15 20.67 -16.44 46.25
C ARG A 15 19.65 -15.33 45.98
N THR A 16 19.45 -14.45 46.96
CA THR A 16 18.57 -13.28 46.83
C THR A 16 19.01 -12.40 45.66
N GLN A 17 18.23 -12.37 44.58
CA GLN A 17 18.49 -11.63 43.34
C GLN A 17 17.18 -11.13 42.73
N GLN A 18 17.26 -10.29 41.70
CA GLN A 18 16.09 -9.80 40.98
C GLN A 18 16.35 -9.75 39.47
N PHE A 19 15.35 -10.19 38.70
CA PHE A 19 15.27 -10.03 37.26
C PHE A 19 14.34 -8.86 36.97
N GLN A 20 14.89 -7.76 36.48
CA GLN A 20 14.16 -6.53 36.20
C GLN A 20 13.97 -6.39 34.70
N VAL A 21 12.72 -6.33 34.26
CA VAL A 21 12.37 -5.97 32.89
C VAL A 21 12.53 -4.45 32.75
N PRO A 22 13.40 -3.96 31.84
CA PRO A 22 13.60 -2.53 31.66
C PRO A 22 12.33 -1.80 31.19
N LEU A 23 12.22 -0.51 31.54
CA LEU A 23 11.08 0.35 31.22
C LEU A 23 10.75 0.45 29.73
N TYR A 24 11.78 0.36 28.90
CA TYR A 24 11.69 0.48 27.44
C TYR A 24 11.28 -0.82 26.74
N GLN A 25 11.13 -1.91 27.46
CA GLN A 25 10.63 -3.13 26.83
C GLN A 25 9.11 -3.04 26.63
N ARG A 26 8.60 -3.83 25.67
CA ARG A 26 7.15 -3.92 25.44
C ARG A 26 6.43 -4.50 26.65
N THR A 27 5.16 -4.15 26.82
CA THR A 27 4.29 -4.75 27.83
C THR A 27 4.05 -6.23 27.56
N TYR A 28 3.45 -6.94 28.53
CA TYR A 28 3.07 -8.33 28.36
C TYR A 28 2.06 -8.48 27.21
N SER A 29 2.38 -9.33 26.24
CA SER A 29 1.71 -9.42 24.94
C SER A 29 1.37 -10.85 24.51
N TRP A 30 1.58 -11.86 25.33
CA TRP A 30 1.10 -13.21 25.00
C TRP A 30 -0.43 -13.28 25.03
N SER A 31 -0.98 -13.93 24.02
CA SER A 31 -2.40 -14.23 23.81
C SER A 31 -2.71 -15.66 24.25
N GLU A 32 -4.00 -16.01 24.29
CA GLU A 32 -4.44 -17.35 24.66
C GLU A 32 -3.85 -18.46 23.78
N LYS A 33 -3.54 -18.17 22.50
CA LYS A 33 -2.84 -19.13 21.61
C LYS A 33 -1.46 -19.52 22.16
N GLN A 34 -0.65 -18.54 22.56
CA GLN A 34 0.69 -18.80 23.12
C GLN A 34 0.60 -19.47 24.50
N LEU A 35 -0.39 -19.08 25.30
CA LEU A 35 -0.64 -19.70 26.61
C LEU A 35 -1.06 -21.17 26.49
N ALA A 36 -1.94 -21.48 25.54
CA ALA A 36 -2.38 -22.85 25.26
C ALA A 36 -1.24 -23.73 24.74
N GLN A 37 -0.37 -23.19 23.89
CA GLN A 37 0.82 -23.90 23.43
C GLN A 37 1.72 -24.26 24.61
N LEU A 38 2.11 -23.26 25.43
CA LEU A 38 2.95 -23.51 26.61
C LEU A 38 2.30 -24.50 27.59
N TRP A 39 0.98 -24.42 27.78
CA TRP A 39 0.26 -25.36 28.64
C TRP A 39 0.32 -26.80 28.11
N ASN A 40 0.16 -27.00 26.80
CA ASN A 40 0.28 -28.32 26.19
C ASN A 40 1.71 -28.85 26.34
N ASP A 41 2.72 -28.00 26.14
CA ASP A 41 4.13 -28.37 26.34
C ASP A 41 4.38 -28.81 27.80
N ILE A 42 3.80 -28.11 28.78
CA ILE A 42 3.88 -28.47 30.20
C ILE A 42 3.21 -29.83 30.48
N LEU A 43 2.02 -30.07 29.91
CA LEU A 43 1.30 -31.33 30.09
C LEU A 43 2.08 -32.51 29.50
N GLU A 44 2.64 -32.36 28.31
CA GLU A 44 3.48 -33.39 27.70
C GLU A 44 4.67 -33.73 28.60
N GLN A 45 5.35 -32.72 29.16
CA GLN A 45 6.44 -32.96 30.11
C GLN A 45 5.98 -33.59 31.43
N THR A 46 4.74 -33.32 31.85
CA THR A 46 4.13 -33.94 33.04
C THR A 46 3.88 -35.43 32.80
N GLU A 47 3.34 -35.81 31.63
CA GLU A 47 3.14 -37.21 31.24
C GLU A 47 4.47 -37.98 31.14
N LEU A 48 5.52 -37.33 30.64
CA LEU A 48 6.87 -37.91 30.57
C LEU A 48 7.48 -38.15 31.96
N LEU A 49 7.21 -37.28 32.94
CA LEU A 49 7.60 -37.47 34.34
C LEU A 49 6.91 -38.69 34.96
N ASP A 50 5.66 -38.97 34.58
CA ASP A 50 4.89 -40.11 35.10
C ASP A 50 5.30 -41.44 34.46
N SER A 51 5.68 -41.43 33.19
CA SER A 51 6.23 -42.61 32.48
C SER A 51 7.65 -43.00 32.91
N GLY A 52 8.34 -42.18 33.71
CA GLY A 52 9.71 -42.44 34.18
C GLY A 52 10.79 -42.20 33.12
N THR A 53 10.46 -41.53 32.01
CA THR A 53 11.39 -41.23 30.92
C THR A 53 12.32 -40.08 31.33
N SER A 54 13.61 -40.35 31.53
CA SER A 54 14.55 -39.34 32.07
C SER A 54 15.11 -38.37 31.03
N ALA A 55 15.07 -38.71 29.73
CA ALA A 55 15.93 -38.07 28.71
C ALA A 55 15.31 -36.90 27.92
N SER A 56 14.05 -36.52 28.15
CA SER A 56 13.37 -35.47 27.40
C SER A 56 13.18 -34.22 28.27
N THR A 57 13.72 -33.08 27.81
CA THR A 57 13.45 -31.73 28.31
C THR A 57 12.90 -30.90 27.16
N HIS A 58 12.02 -29.95 27.43
CA HIS A 58 11.43 -29.08 26.42
C HIS A 58 12.15 -27.73 26.38
N PHE A 59 12.70 -27.39 25.22
CA PHE A 59 13.42 -26.13 25.02
C PHE A 59 12.46 -24.97 24.75
N LEU A 60 12.43 -23.97 25.64
CA LEU A 60 11.55 -22.80 25.55
C LEU A 60 12.17 -21.59 24.81
N GLY A 61 13.45 -21.66 24.46
CA GLY A 61 14.20 -20.57 23.84
C GLY A 61 15.28 -19.97 24.75
N SER A 62 15.69 -18.75 24.43
CA SER A 62 16.74 -18.01 25.15
C SER A 62 16.21 -16.93 26.09
N VAL A 63 17.03 -16.58 27.08
CA VAL A 63 16.88 -15.40 27.95
C VAL A 63 18.20 -14.64 27.93
N VAL A 64 18.15 -13.34 27.70
CA VAL A 64 19.35 -12.49 27.69
C VAL A 64 19.35 -11.60 28.92
N LEU A 65 20.42 -11.67 29.69
CA LEU A 65 20.58 -10.94 30.94
C LEU A 65 21.78 -10.01 30.87
N ALA A 66 21.61 -8.78 31.36
CA ALA A 66 22.70 -7.84 31.57
C ALA A 66 22.75 -7.39 33.03
N PRO A 67 23.93 -7.12 33.60
CA PRO A 67 24.02 -6.59 34.96
C PRO A 67 23.38 -5.19 35.00
N SER A 68 22.51 -4.94 35.99
CA SER A 68 21.94 -3.60 36.20
C SER A 68 23.05 -2.58 36.54
N PRO A 69 22.94 -1.31 36.11
CA PRO A 69 23.83 -0.25 36.58
C PRO A 69 23.77 -0.08 38.11
N GLN A 70 22.62 -0.39 38.72
CA GLN A 70 22.35 -0.29 40.15
C GLN A 70 22.69 -1.59 40.89
N ASN A 71 23.53 -2.44 40.34
CA ASN A 71 23.76 -3.78 40.85
C ASN A 71 24.62 -3.77 42.12
N GLU A 72 24.09 -4.28 43.24
CA GLU A 72 24.76 -4.36 44.54
C GLU A 72 25.40 -5.74 44.74
N ALA A 73 26.55 -5.81 45.42
CA ALA A 73 27.27 -7.07 45.63
C ALA A 73 26.44 -8.12 46.40
N THR A 74 25.56 -7.67 47.30
CA THR A 74 24.72 -8.51 48.17
C THR A 74 23.31 -8.75 47.60
N PHE A 75 22.90 -8.01 46.56
CA PHE A 75 21.60 -8.19 45.91
C PHE A 75 21.73 -7.98 44.40
N PRO A 76 22.09 -9.05 43.67
CA PRO A 76 22.28 -8.98 42.23
C PRO A 76 20.98 -8.60 41.50
N ARG A 77 21.01 -7.51 40.74
CA ARG A 77 19.94 -7.08 39.82
C ARG A 77 20.37 -7.33 38.37
N TRP A 78 19.57 -8.11 37.65
CA TRP A 78 19.76 -8.45 36.25
C TRP A 78 18.68 -7.81 35.40
N LEU A 79 19.07 -7.04 34.38
CA LEU A 79 18.17 -6.54 33.36
C LEU A 79 17.82 -7.66 32.39
N VAL A 80 16.53 -7.92 32.20
CA VAL A 80 16.02 -8.87 31.21
C VAL A 80 15.94 -8.17 29.86
N VAL A 81 16.93 -8.42 29.01
CA VAL A 81 17.08 -7.79 27.69
C VAL A 81 16.24 -8.51 26.64
N ASP A 82 16.12 -9.84 26.75
CA ASP A 82 15.20 -10.68 25.98
C ASP A 82 14.72 -11.87 26.84
N GLY A 83 13.57 -12.44 26.49
CA GLY A 83 12.94 -13.54 27.22
C GLY A 83 11.91 -13.10 28.26
N GLN A 84 11.62 -11.80 28.34
CA GLN A 84 10.69 -11.23 29.32
C GLN A 84 9.31 -11.90 29.34
N GLN A 85 8.75 -12.20 28.16
CA GLN A 85 7.39 -12.74 28.06
C GLN A 85 7.34 -14.14 28.68
N ARG A 86 8.34 -14.98 28.37
CA ARG A 86 8.48 -16.34 28.90
C ARG A 86 8.62 -16.31 30.42
N LEU A 87 9.53 -15.47 30.95
CA LEU A 87 9.74 -15.36 32.40
C LEU A 87 8.48 -14.90 33.12
N THR A 88 7.77 -13.90 32.59
CA THR A 88 6.50 -13.43 33.15
C THR A 88 5.44 -14.53 33.11
N THR A 89 5.27 -15.24 31.99
CA THR A 89 4.27 -16.30 31.86
C THR A 89 4.54 -17.47 32.81
N LEU A 90 5.79 -17.95 32.90
CA LEU A 90 6.16 -19.04 33.81
C LEU A 90 5.96 -18.65 35.28
N SER A 91 6.29 -17.40 35.63
CA SER A 91 6.02 -16.88 36.98
C SER A 91 4.51 -16.84 37.28
N LEU A 92 3.68 -16.41 36.32
CA LEU A 92 2.22 -16.40 36.48
C LEU A 92 1.62 -17.81 36.58
N ALA A 93 2.19 -18.80 35.87
CA ALA A 93 1.79 -20.20 36.01
C ALA A 93 2.09 -20.73 37.42
N LEU A 94 3.26 -20.43 37.98
CA LEU A 94 3.61 -20.77 39.37
C LEU A 94 2.72 -20.07 40.39
N VAL A 95 2.38 -18.78 40.18
CA VAL A 95 1.39 -18.05 41.00
C VAL A 95 0.05 -18.80 41.01
N ALA A 96 -0.44 -19.21 39.83
CA ALA A 96 -1.70 -19.92 39.72
C ALA A 96 -1.68 -21.28 40.44
N ILE A 97 -0.56 -22.02 40.36
CA ILE A 97 -0.33 -23.28 41.09
C ILE A 97 -0.32 -23.04 42.60
N ARG A 98 0.47 -22.06 43.06
CA ARG A 98 0.58 -21.65 44.48
C ARG A 98 -0.79 -21.32 45.06
N ASP A 99 -1.58 -20.52 44.36
CA ASP A 99 -2.95 -20.19 44.78
C ASP A 99 -3.91 -21.40 44.71
N HIS A 100 -3.62 -22.42 43.89
CA HIS A 100 -4.50 -23.59 43.74
C HIS A 100 -4.31 -24.56 44.88
N ILE A 101 -3.07 -24.73 45.33
CA ILE A 101 -2.73 -25.65 46.42
C ILE A 101 -2.79 -25.01 47.82
N ALA A 102 -2.79 -23.68 47.93
CA ALA A 102 -2.68 -22.95 49.22
C ALA A 102 -3.69 -23.42 50.28
N GLY A 103 -4.93 -23.73 49.90
CA GLY A 103 -5.97 -24.19 50.83
C GLY A 103 -5.74 -25.61 51.39
N GLY A 104 -5.00 -26.46 50.67
CA GLY A 104 -4.77 -27.86 51.05
C GLY A 104 -3.32 -28.20 51.43
N LYS A 105 -2.34 -27.41 50.96
CA LYS A 105 -0.90 -27.60 51.17
C LYS A 105 -0.21 -26.23 51.37
N PRO A 106 -0.46 -25.54 52.49
CA PRO A 106 0.07 -24.19 52.73
C PRO A 106 1.62 -24.16 52.73
N ASP A 107 2.28 -25.18 53.26
CA ASP A 107 3.75 -25.25 53.30
C ASP A 107 4.37 -25.32 51.90
N GLU A 108 3.73 -26.06 50.97
CA GLU A 108 4.18 -26.12 49.56
C GLU A 108 3.91 -24.81 48.83
N ALA A 109 2.81 -24.12 49.15
CA ALA A 109 2.53 -22.80 48.59
C ALA A 109 3.58 -21.77 49.06
N GLU A 110 3.96 -21.78 50.35
CA GLU A 110 5.03 -20.93 50.88
C GLU A 110 6.38 -21.26 50.23
N ARG A 111 6.68 -22.55 49.99
CA ARG A 111 7.89 -22.97 49.26
C ARG A 111 7.94 -22.37 47.86
N ILE A 112 6.86 -22.44 47.08
CA ILE A 112 6.82 -21.88 45.71
C ILE A 112 7.08 -20.36 45.74
N ASP A 113 6.49 -19.65 46.69
CA ASP A 113 6.73 -18.22 46.85
C ASP A 113 8.23 -17.96 47.10
N GLU A 114 8.80 -18.58 48.13
CA GLU A 114 10.20 -18.35 48.56
C GLU A 114 11.25 -18.76 47.53
N GLU A 115 11.02 -19.87 46.82
CA GLU A 115 12.00 -20.40 45.87
C GLU A 115 11.99 -19.66 44.54
N TYR A 116 10.83 -19.18 44.08
CA TYR A 116 10.67 -18.74 42.69
C TYR A 116 10.08 -17.33 42.51
N LEU A 117 9.21 -16.88 43.40
CA LEU A 117 8.38 -15.69 43.14
C LEU A 117 8.83 -14.45 43.93
N ILE A 118 9.31 -14.63 45.16
CA ILE A 118 9.60 -13.51 46.07
C ILE A 118 11.01 -13.54 46.67
N ASN A 119 11.47 -12.38 47.09
CA ASN A 119 12.60 -12.19 47.99
C ASN A 119 12.04 -11.86 49.39
N LYS A 120 11.71 -12.87 50.19
CA LYS A 120 10.99 -12.75 51.48
C LYS A 120 11.54 -11.70 52.46
N ARG A 121 12.85 -11.39 52.40
CA ARG A 121 13.53 -10.41 53.28
C ARG A 121 13.64 -9.00 52.69
N LYS A 122 13.11 -8.76 51.49
CA LYS A 122 13.16 -7.47 50.78
C LYS A 122 11.81 -6.76 50.82
N HIS A 123 11.81 -5.46 50.54
CA HIS A 123 10.61 -4.60 50.59
C HIS A 123 10.43 -3.83 49.28
N GLY A 124 9.25 -3.23 49.10
CA GLY A 124 8.93 -2.48 47.88
C GLY A 124 8.99 -3.37 46.63
N ASP A 125 9.61 -2.87 45.56
CA ASP A 125 9.81 -3.62 44.32
C ASP A 125 10.82 -4.75 44.45
N GLU A 126 11.79 -4.65 45.37
CA GLU A 126 12.80 -5.69 45.60
C GLU A 126 12.21 -6.99 46.15
N TYR A 127 10.99 -6.92 46.69
CA TYR A 127 10.21 -8.07 47.14
C TYR A 127 9.96 -9.07 46.02
N PHE A 128 9.88 -8.62 44.76
CA PHE A 128 9.59 -9.50 43.63
C PHE A 128 10.86 -10.07 43.00
N ARG A 129 10.87 -11.38 42.73
CA ARG A 129 11.99 -12.05 42.05
C ARG A 129 12.08 -11.63 40.58
N LEU A 130 10.93 -11.51 39.93
CA LEU A 130 10.77 -10.90 38.61
C LEU A 130 10.00 -9.59 38.76
N LEU A 131 10.57 -8.50 38.25
CA LEU A 131 9.97 -7.18 38.24
C LEU A 131 9.62 -6.82 36.78
N PRO A 132 8.35 -6.96 36.35
CA PRO A 132 7.96 -6.68 34.97
C PRO A 132 7.94 -5.17 34.67
N THR A 133 7.57 -4.81 33.43
CA THR A 133 7.43 -3.41 33.00
C THR A 133 6.41 -2.65 33.88
N GLN A 134 6.51 -1.32 33.94
CA GLN A 134 5.63 -0.53 34.83
C GLN A 134 4.14 -0.68 34.52
N ALA A 135 3.79 -0.89 33.25
CA ALA A 135 2.39 -1.10 32.86
C ALA A 135 1.83 -2.41 33.44
N ASP A 136 2.65 -3.46 33.49
CA ASP A 136 2.26 -4.80 33.95
C ASP A 136 2.43 -4.97 35.48
N ARG A 137 3.27 -4.13 36.10
CA ARG A 137 3.71 -4.27 37.49
C ARG A 137 2.58 -4.26 38.52
N PRO A 138 1.57 -3.36 38.46
CA PRO A 138 0.48 -3.34 39.46
C PRO A 138 -0.29 -4.67 39.50
N GLN A 139 -0.66 -5.22 38.34
CA GLN A 139 -1.42 -6.47 38.24
C GLN A 139 -0.56 -7.68 38.61
N PHE A 140 0.68 -7.73 38.13
CA PHE A 140 1.62 -8.78 38.51
C PHE A 140 1.87 -8.79 40.03
N ALA A 141 2.08 -7.62 40.64
CA ALA A 141 2.26 -7.47 42.08
C ALA A 141 1.02 -7.90 42.88
N ALA A 142 -0.19 -7.57 42.40
CA ALA A 142 -1.44 -7.99 43.03
C ALA A 142 -1.57 -9.51 43.08
N HIS A 143 -1.25 -10.20 41.97
CA HIS A 143 -1.26 -11.67 41.92
C HIS A 143 -0.20 -12.30 42.83
N ILE A 144 1.04 -11.81 42.82
CA ILE A 144 2.10 -12.35 43.69
C ILE A 144 1.74 -12.18 45.18
N ARG A 145 1.14 -11.04 45.57
CA ARG A 145 0.74 -10.77 46.96
C ARG A 145 -0.62 -11.38 47.35
N SER A 146 -1.26 -12.13 46.44
CA SER A 146 -2.62 -12.69 46.62
C SER A 146 -3.65 -11.63 47.03
N LEU A 147 -3.49 -10.39 46.53
CA LEU A 147 -4.44 -9.30 46.74
C LEU A 147 -5.57 -9.40 45.69
N PRO A 148 -6.81 -8.98 46.02
CA PRO A 148 -7.85 -8.80 45.02
C PRO A 148 -7.36 -7.80 43.96
N ALA A 149 -7.10 -8.25 42.75
CA ALA A 149 -6.72 -7.37 41.65
C ALA A 149 -7.96 -6.60 41.17
N GLU A 150 -7.91 -5.27 41.18
CA GLU A 150 -8.93 -4.45 40.53
C GLU A 150 -8.96 -4.79 39.04
N GLN A 151 -10.15 -5.09 38.53
CA GLN A 151 -10.36 -5.62 37.19
C GLN A 151 -10.31 -4.47 36.17
N ALA A 152 -9.15 -4.21 35.59
CA ALA A 152 -9.06 -3.46 34.34
C ALA A 152 -9.44 -4.39 33.17
N ALA A 153 -10.48 -4.03 32.41
CA ALA A 153 -10.82 -4.74 31.18
C ALA A 153 -9.64 -4.65 30.17
N GLY A 154 -9.22 -5.79 29.61
CA GLY A 154 -8.18 -5.85 28.57
C GLY A 154 -6.75 -6.14 29.05
N ASP A 155 -6.51 -6.36 30.34
CA ASP A 155 -5.18 -6.71 30.85
C ASP A 155 -4.78 -8.16 30.50
N ARG A 156 -3.64 -8.31 29.82
CA ARG A 156 -3.08 -9.59 29.41
C ARG A 156 -2.43 -10.35 30.59
N VAL A 157 -1.91 -9.67 31.61
CA VAL A 157 -1.34 -10.30 32.81
C VAL A 157 -2.42 -11.05 33.58
N ALA A 158 -3.51 -10.35 33.92
CA ALA A 158 -4.67 -10.96 34.58
C ALA A 158 -5.31 -12.07 33.72
N SER A 159 -5.32 -11.92 32.40
CA SER A 159 -5.85 -12.94 31.49
C SER A 159 -4.99 -14.20 31.49
N ALA A 160 -3.66 -14.07 31.52
CA ALA A 160 -2.75 -15.22 31.62
C ALA A 160 -2.88 -15.95 32.97
N TYR A 161 -2.95 -15.22 34.09
CA TYR A 161 -3.21 -15.84 35.39
C TYR A 161 -4.53 -16.62 35.41
N ARG A 162 -5.63 -16.01 34.91
CA ARG A 162 -6.95 -16.66 34.84
C ARG A 162 -6.94 -17.89 33.94
N PHE A 163 -6.20 -17.85 32.84
CA PHE A 163 -6.03 -18.99 31.95
C PHE A 163 -5.43 -20.18 32.71
N PHE A 164 -4.30 -19.99 33.40
CA PHE A 164 -3.67 -21.09 34.15
C PHE A 164 -4.53 -21.56 35.32
N ARG A 165 -5.19 -20.65 36.03
CA ARG A 165 -6.17 -21.01 37.08
C ARG A 165 -7.26 -21.93 36.57
N ARG A 166 -7.85 -21.61 35.42
CA ARG A 166 -8.89 -22.44 34.78
C ARG A 166 -8.31 -23.80 34.37
N LYS A 167 -7.13 -23.81 33.75
CA LYS A 167 -6.46 -25.04 33.33
C LYS A 167 -6.07 -25.96 34.48
N LEU A 168 -5.66 -25.40 35.61
CA LEU A 168 -5.38 -26.17 36.82
C LEU A 168 -6.66 -26.80 37.39
N VAL A 169 -7.78 -26.09 37.40
CA VAL A 169 -9.08 -26.66 37.80
C VAL A 169 -9.53 -27.77 36.84
N GLU A 170 -9.32 -27.60 35.54
CA GLU A 170 -9.61 -28.66 34.53
C GLU A 170 -8.72 -29.90 34.71
N ALA A 171 -7.46 -29.72 35.13
CA ALA A 171 -6.49 -30.79 35.33
C ALA A 171 -6.54 -31.44 36.73
N ASP A 172 -7.25 -30.82 37.68
CA ASP A 172 -7.35 -31.31 39.05
C ASP A 172 -8.39 -32.45 39.14
N ASP A 173 -7.92 -33.69 39.06
CA ASP A 173 -8.73 -34.85 39.42
C ASP A 173 -8.97 -34.84 40.93
N ALA A 174 -10.24 -34.81 41.35
CA ALA A 174 -10.68 -34.72 42.74
C ALA A 174 -10.09 -35.81 43.67
N ALA A 175 -9.46 -36.85 43.10
CA ALA A 175 -8.81 -37.94 43.81
C ALA A 175 -7.27 -37.80 44.01
N SER A 176 -6.55 -36.86 43.37
CA SER A 176 -5.07 -36.81 43.45
C SER A 176 -4.42 -35.44 43.29
N THR A 177 -4.14 -34.77 44.41
CA THR A 177 -3.30 -33.55 44.48
C THR A 177 -1.80 -33.81 44.18
N LYS A 178 -1.42 -35.02 43.75
CA LYS A 178 -0.07 -35.32 43.25
C LYS A 178 0.11 -34.83 41.81
N GLY A 179 -0.96 -34.72 41.02
CA GLY A 179 -0.90 -34.25 39.62
C GLY A 179 -0.46 -32.78 39.51
N ILE A 180 -0.99 -31.90 40.35
CA ILE A 180 -0.65 -30.46 40.32
C ILE A 180 0.83 -30.21 40.68
N LEU A 181 1.38 -30.94 41.66
CA LEU A 181 2.81 -30.84 41.98
C LEU A 181 3.70 -31.43 40.87
N ARG A 182 3.20 -32.36 40.05
CA ARG A 182 3.91 -32.83 38.87
C ARG A 182 3.96 -31.76 37.77
N ILE A 183 2.90 -30.98 37.60
CA ILE A 183 2.88 -29.82 36.69
C ILE A 183 3.90 -28.76 37.17
N GLU A 184 3.97 -28.48 38.48
CA GLU A 184 5.02 -27.61 39.04
C GLU A 184 6.41 -28.17 38.75
N GLN A 185 6.61 -29.47 38.96
CA GLN A 185 7.88 -30.14 38.67
C GLN A 185 8.26 -30.08 37.19
N ALA A 186 7.29 -30.18 36.29
CA ALA A 186 7.50 -30.02 34.85
C ALA A 186 8.01 -28.60 34.53
N ILE A 187 7.36 -27.56 35.08
CA ILE A 187 7.77 -26.17 34.90
C ILE A 187 9.18 -25.92 35.43
N THR A 188 9.48 -26.41 36.62
CA THR A 188 10.74 -26.12 37.33
C THR A 188 11.92 -26.91 36.78
N SER A 189 11.70 -28.17 36.39
CA SER A 189 12.78 -29.13 36.12
C SER A 189 12.82 -29.70 34.70
N ARG A 190 11.76 -29.55 33.88
CA ARG A 190 11.71 -30.11 32.51
C ARG A 190 11.72 -29.07 31.40
N LEU A 191 11.52 -27.79 31.72
CA LEU A 191 11.61 -26.70 30.76
C LEU A 191 13.02 -26.10 30.77
N THR A 192 13.76 -26.25 29.65
CA THR A 192 15.11 -25.72 29.49
C THR A 192 15.14 -24.39 28.74
N LEU A 193 16.06 -23.53 29.15
CA LEU A 193 16.33 -22.20 28.62
C LEU A 193 17.83 -22.06 28.35
N VAL A 194 18.18 -21.34 27.29
CA VAL A 194 19.56 -20.87 27.11
C VAL A 194 19.69 -19.49 27.70
N VAL A 195 20.43 -19.36 28.80
CA VAL A 195 20.70 -18.07 29.44
C VAL A 195 21.99 -17.51 28.87
N VAL A 196 21.88 -16.30 28.33
CA VAL A 196 22.97 -15.54 27.76
C VAL A 196 23.25 -14.35 28.68
N SER A 197 24.34 -14.42 29.43
CA SER A 197 24.75 -13.38 30.36
C SER A 197 25.82 -12.48 29.73
N ALA A 198 25.50 -11.20 29.62
CA ALA A 198 26.44 -10.16 29.22
C ALA A 198 27.33 -9.75 30.42
N GLU A 199 28.60 -9.50 30.16
CA GLU A 199 29.59 -9.03 31.14
C GLU A 199 29.66 -7.49 31.18
N ARG A 200 30.25 -6.93 32.25
CA ARG A 200 30.50 -5.48 32.34
C ARG A 200 31.51 -5.07 31.25
N GLY A 201 31.01 -4.53 30.15
CA GLY A 201 31.80 -4.15 28.96
C GLY A 201 31.31 -4.79 27.66
N ASP A 202 30.47 -5.83 27.75
CA ASP A 202 29.83 -6.39 26.55
C ASP A 202 28.87 -5.36 25.94
N ASN A 203 28.85 -5.28 24.61
CA ASN A 203 27.89 -4.44 23.90
C ASN A 203 26.52 -5.15 23.86
N VAL A 204 25.75 -4.95 24.93
CA VAL A 204 24.41 -5.54 25.12
C VAL A 204 23.47 -5.23 23.95
N HIS A 205 23.66 -4.09 23.27
CA HIS A 205 22.86 -3.73 22.09
C HIS A 205 23.11 -4.67 20.91
N ARG A 206 24.37 -4.97 20.60
CA ARG A 206 24.71 -5.92 19.53
C ARG A 206 24.19 -7.33 19.82
N ILE A 207 24.22 -7.73 21.09
CA ILE A 207 23.65 -9.01 21.52
C ILE A 207 22.14 -9.01 21.25
N PHE A 208 21.43 -7.97 21.69
CA PHE A 208 19.99 -7.81 21.44
C PHE A 208 19.64 -7.81 19.95
N GLU A 209 20.37 -7.06 19.13
CA GLU A 209 20.15 -6.98 17.67
C GLU A 209 20.35 -8.34 17.00
N SER A 210 21.45 -9.04 17.32
CA SER A 210 21.75 -10.35 16.74
C SER A 210 20.68 -11.40 17.04
N LEU A 211 20.08 -11.36 18.23
CA LEU A 211 19.09 -12.33 18.69
C LEU A 211 17.66 -12.01 18.21
N ASN A 212 17.32 -10.74 18.02
CA ASN A 212 16.02 -10.36 17.45
C ASN A 212 15.90 -10.65 15.96
N ASN A 213 17.02 -10.91 15.27
CA ASN A 213 17.01 -11.28 13.86
C ASN A 213 16.41 -12.68 13.60
N THR A 214 16.21 -13.49 14.66
CA THR A 214 15.74 -14.88 14.59
C THR A 214 14.32 -15.11 15.14
N GLY A 215 13.43 -14.10 15.13
CA GLY A 215 12.06 -14.22 15.65
C GLY A 215 11.05 -13.22 15.07
N LEU A 216 10.01 -12.91 15.85
CA LEU A 216 9.00 -11.90 15.50
C LEU A 216 9.67 -10.51 15.53
N LYS A 217 9.92 -9.95 14.33
CA LYS A 217 10.74 -8.74 14.16
C LYS A 217 10.17 -7.55 14.92
N LEU A 218 11.01 -6.86 15.66
CA LEU A 218 10.69 -5.56 16.27
C LEU A 218 10.60 -4.47 15.19
N SER A 219 9.77 -3.46 15.42
CA SER A 219 9.72 -2.28 14.55
C SER A 219 11.01 -1.45 14.67
N GLN A 220 11.28 -0.57 13.70
CA GLN A 220 12.45 0.33 13.78
C GLN A 220 12.33 1.28 14.99
N ALA A 221 11.11 1.72 15.32
CA ALA A 221 10.84 2.52 16.52
C ALA A 221 11.13 1.76 17.81
N ASP A 222 10.78 0.47 17.91
CA ASP A 222 11.09 -0.36 19.08
C ASP A 222 12.60 -0.57 19.25
N LEU A 223 13.31 -0.86 18.15
CA LEU A 223 14.77 -1.01 18.16
C LEU A 223 15.44 0.29 18.64
N LEU A 224 15.00 1.43 18.09
CA LEU A 224 15.54 2.73 18.46
C LEU A 224 15.21 3.11 19.90
N ARG A 225 13.96 2.87 20.37
CA ARG A 225 13.58 3.06 21.78
C ARG A 225 14.53 2.30 22.70
N ASN A 226 14.72 1.01 22.43
CA ASN A 226 15.58 0.16 23.25
C ASN A 226 17.02 0.69 23.26
N TYR A 227 17.54 1.06 22.09
CA TYR A 227 18.87 1.65 21.99
C TYR A 227 19.00 2.93 22.82
N LEU A 228 18.08 3.89 22.69
CA LEU A 228 18.13 5.17 23.40
C LEU A 228 18.11 4.99 24.92
N PHE A 229 17.24 4.12 25.45
CA PHE A 229 17.12 3.94 26.89
C PHE A 229 18.21 3.07 27.50
N MET A 230 18.77 2.12 26.75
CA MET A 230 19.99 1.42 27.17
C MET A 230 21.19 2.37 27.27
N ARG A 231 21.18 3.47 26.51
CA ARG A 231 22.15 4.56 26.60
C ARG A 231 21.82 5.61 27.68
N LEU A 232 20.75 5.43 28.47
CA LEU A 232 20.34 6.29 29.59
C LEU A 232 20.36 5.55 30.95
N PRO A 233 21.49 4.98 31.38
CA PRO A 233 21.54 4.15 32.59
C PRO A 233 21.21 4.89 33.88
N THR A 234 21.42 6.21 33.95
CA THR A 234 21.15 7.01 35.16
C THR A 234 19.91 7.87 35.06
N ARG A 235 19.53 8.31 33.84
CA ARG A 235 18.39 9.21 33.61
C ARG A 235 17.17 8.54 33.00
N GLY A 236 17.27 7.28 32.61
CA GLY A 236 16.26 6.58 31.80
C GLY A 236 14.86 6.62 32.38
N GLU A 237 14.70 6.41 33.69
CA GLU A 237 13.37 6.41 34.34
C GLU A 237 12.69 7.79 34.26
N ARG A 238 13.39 8.85 34.67
CA ARG A 238 12.88 10.23 34.58
C ARG A 238 12.52 10.60 33.14
N VAL A 239 13.40 10.31 32.18
CA VAL A 239 13.20 10.63 30.76
C VAL A 239 12.02 9.85 30.19
N TYR A 240 11.88 8.58 30.59
CA TYR A 240 10.77 7.75 30.18
C TYR A 240 9.44 8.32 30.67
N GLU A 241 9.30 8.56 31.97
CA GLU A 241 8.04 9.03 32.56
C GLU A 241 7.66 10.44 32.09
N THR A 242 8.64 11.34 31.96
CA THR A 242 8.38 12.75 31.67
C THR A 242 8.09 13.01 30.19
N TYR A 243 8.79 12.31 29.28
CA TYR A 243 8.76 12.65 27.85
C TYR A 243 8.32 11.48 26.96
N TRP A 244 8.85 10.27 27.19
CA TRP A 244 8.57 9.15 26.30
C TRP A 244 7.19 8.55 26.51
N LEU A 245 6.75 8.37 27.75
CA LEU A 245 5.44 7.78 28.05
C LEU A 245 4.29 8.64 27.50
N PRO A 246 4.26 9.98 27.69
CA PRO A 246 3.29 10.84 27.03
C PRO A 246 3.36 10.76 25.50
N LEU A 247 4.58 10.73 24.94
CA LEU A 247 4.81 10.57 23.50
C LEU A 247 4.20 9.26 22.98
N GLN A 248 4.48 8.13 23.63
CA GLN A 248 3.99 6.80 23.28
C GLN A 248 2.48 6.65 23.48
N ALA A 249 1.90 7.35 24.46
CA ALA A 249 0.44 7.39 24.64
C ALA A 249 -0.26 8.21 23.55
N SER A 250 0.47 9.15 22.92
CA SER A 250 -0.09 10.09 21.95
C SER A 250 0.02 9.63 20.49
N LEU A 251 0.85 8.62 20.18
CA LEU A 251 1.13 8.17 18.82
C LEU A 251 1.21 6.64 18.75
N THR A 252 0.77 6.08 17.64
CA THR A 252 1.00 4.66 17.31
C THR A 252 2.48 4.39 17.02
N ASN A 253 2.90 3.11 17.03
CA ASN A 253 4.30 2.77 16.72
C ASN A 253 4.74 3.23 15.32
N ASP A 254 3.87 3.13 14.31
CA ASP A 254 4.18 3.56 12.94
C ASP A 254 4.33 5.09 12.85
N GLU A 255 3.51 5.82 13.59
CA GLU A 255 3.59 7.29 13.71
C GLU A 255 4.84 7.73 14.47
N LEU A 256 5.24 7.01 15.52
CA LEU A 256 6.51 7.24 16.22
C LEU A 256 7.70 7.03 15.30
N GLU A 257 7.69 5.95 14.52
CA GLU A 257 8.72 5.68 13.51
C GLU A 257 8.80 6.83 12.51
N GLN A 258 7.65 7.30 12.02
CA GLN A 258 7.59 8.41 11.07
C GLN A 258 8.11 9.71 11.67
N LEU A 259 7.77 10.03 12.93
CA LEU A 259 8.28 11.20 13.64
C LEU A 259 9.81 11.13 13.82
N MET A 260 10.36 9.97 14.19
CA MET A 260 11.80 9.77 14.34
C MET A 260 12.55 9.88 13.01
N TRP A 261 11.92 9.42 11.91
CA TRP A 261 12.45 9.62 10.57
C TRP A 261 12.42 11.09 10.14
N LEU A 262 11.31 11.81 10.41
CA LEU A 262 11.21 13.24 10.13
C LEU A 262 12.25 14.05 10.89
N GLN A 263 12.56 13.66 12.13
CA GLN A 263 13.62 14.27 12.93
C GLN A 263 14.97 14.26 12.20
N LEU A 264 15.39 13.09 11.68
CA LEU A 264 16.65 12.98 10.92
C LEU A 264 16.67 13.89 9.67
N VAL A 265 15.56 13.91 8.92
CA VAL A 265 15.45 14.73 7.72
C VAL A 265 15.57 16.23 8.05
N LEU A 266 14.95 16.66 9.15
CA LEU A 266 15.02 18.04 9.63
C LEU A 266 16.40 18.40 10.18
N ASP A 267 17.13 17.43 10.71
CA ASP A 267 18.50 17.59 11.21
C ASP A 267 19.55 17.54 10.08
N GLY A 268 19.13 17.33 8.83
CA GLY A 268 19.95 17.49 7.63
C GLY A 268 20.27 16.21 6.87
N ASP A 269 19.78 15.03 7.30
CA ASP A 269 19.93 13.77 6.57
C ASP A 269 18.79 13.61 5.54
N ASP A 270 18.85 14.38 4.45
CA ASP A 270 17.82 14.43 3.42
C ASP A 270 17.79 13.20 2.48
N ARG A 271 18.64 12.19 2.73
CA ARG A 271 18.74 10.95 1.94
C ARG A 271 18.38 9.70 2.72
N VAL A 272 18.11 9.82 4.02
CA VAL A 272 17.78 8.66 4.85
C VAL A 272 16.47 8.03 4.42
N ARG A 273 16.50 6.72 4.16
CA ARG A 273 15.30 5.92 3.91
C ARG A 273 14.72 5.45 5.24
N ARG A 274 13.39 5.35 5.32
CA ARG A 274 12.69 4.89 6.54
C ARG A 274 13.19 3.54 7.06
N GLN A 275 13.46 2.59 6.17
CA GLN A 275 13.97 1.26 6.53
C GLN A 275 15.37 1.29 7.15
N ASP A 276 16.14 2.37 6.92
CA ASP A 276 17.50 2.55 7.41
C ASP A 276 17.51 3.42 8.69
N LEU A 277 16.34 3.77 9.25
CA LEU A 277 16.17 4.69 10.39
C LEU A 277 17.04 4.30 11.60
N TYR A 278 16.95 3.05 12.04
CA TYR A 278 17.70 2.59 13.22
C TYR A 278 19.21 2.73 13.01
N ALA A 279 19.72 2.26 11.87
CA ALA A 279 21.14 2.32 11.56
C ALA A 279 21.65 3.77 11.44
N ALA A 280 20.86 4.65 10.83
CA ALA A 280 21.18 6.07 10.71
C ALA A 280 21.25 6.76 12.08
N GLN A 281 20.26 6.53 12.95
CA GLN A 281 20.24 7.08 14.30
C GLN A 281 21.36 6.52 15.17
N GLN A 282 21.61 5.21 15.10
CA GLN A 282 22.72 4.60 15.82
C GLN A 282 24.05 5.27 15.45
N LYS A 283 24.31 5.45 14.14
CA LYS A 283 25.50 6.16 13.67
C LYS A 283 25.57 7.61 14.17
N HIS A 284 24.42 8.29 14.26
CA HIS A 284 24.31 9.66 14.78
C HIS A 284 24.66 9.74 16.27
N PHE A 285 24.26 8.77 17.09
CA PHE A 285 24.57 8.73 18.53
C PHE A 285 25.95 8.15 18.87
N GLU A 286 26.54 7.36 17.96
CA GLU A 286 27.90 6.81 18.10
C GLU A 286 28.97 7.81 17.64
N ASN A 287 28.70 8.62 16.61
CA ASN A 287 29.64 9.62 16.10
C ASN A 287 29.14 11.04 16.39
N GLY A 288 29.37 11.55 17.60
CA GLY A 288 29.11 12.96 17.91
C GLY A 288 29.99 13.91 17.10
N GLU A 289 29.71 15.22 17.15
CA GLU A 289 30.44 16.25 16.40
C GLU A 289 31.95 16.27 16.70
N THR A 290 32.35 15.78 17.88
CA THR A 290 33.74 15.67 18.32
C THR A 290 34.36 14.29 18.06
N GLY A 291 33.63 13.35 17.45
CA GLY A 291 34.03 11.95 17.29
C GLY A 291 33.84 11.09 18.55
N GLU A 292 33.33 11.67 19.64
CA GLU A 292 32.95 10.95 20.86
C GLU A 292 31.46 10.56 20.82
N ALA A 293 31.10 9.47 21.51
CA ALA A 293 29.71 9.05 21.63
C ALA A 293 28.90 10.10 22.41
N ARG A 294 27.67 10.40 21.95
CA ARG A 294 26.76 11.39 22.57
C ARG A 294 26.51 11.06 24.06
N THR A 295 26.40 12.05 24.93
CA THR A 295 26.19 11.82 26.38
C THR A 295 24.74 11.44 26.72
N GLU A 296 24.46 11.06 27.98
CA GLU A 296 23.07 10.91 28.45
C GLU A 296 22.26 12.21 28.29
N ALA A 297 22.91 13.38 28.39
CA ALA A 297 22.26 14.66 28.23
C ALA A 297 21.83 14.90 26.76
N ASP A 298 22.70 14.57 25.80
CA ASP A 298 22.38 14.69 24.37
C ASP A 298 21.17 13.81 23.99
N ILE A 299 21.10 12.58 24.52
CA ILE A 299 20.01 11.64 24.24
C ILE A 299 18.71 12.12 24.89
N GLU A 300 18.79 12.63 26.13
CA GLU A 300 17.65 13.25 26.80
C GLU A 300 17.11 14.44 25.99
N ASP A 301 17.98 15.29 25.46
CA ASP A 301 17.59 16.44 24.66
C ASP A 301 16.98 16.04 23.32
N TYR A 302 17.46 14.97 22.69
CA TYR A 302 16.80 14.35 21.53
C TYR A 302 15.39 13.87 21.86
N ILE A 303 15.18 13.15 22.97
CA ILE A 303 13.85 12.67 23.37
C ILE A 303 12.91 13.83 23.71
N LYS A 304 13.41 14.89 24.36
CA LYS A 304 12.65 16.13 24.60
C LYS A 304 12.19 16.76 23.30
N GLU A 305 13.07 16.81 22.30
CA GLU A 305 12.75 17.38 21.00
C GLU A 305 11.71 16.55 20.24
N LEU A 306 11.82 15.21 20.27
CA LEU A 306 10.77 14.32 19.75
C LEU A 306 9.42 14.57 20.44
N HIS A 307 9.41 14.65 21.77
CA HIS A 307 8.20 14.93 22.54
C HIS A 307 7.61 16.30 22.20
N ARG A 308 8.44 17.33 21.97
CA ARG A 308 7.97 18.65 21.52
C ARG A 308 7.37 18.60 20.11
N ARG A 309 8.06 17.95 19.17
CA ARG A 309 7.62 17.85 17.76
C ARG A 309 6.40 16.95 17.58
N SER A 310 6.12 16.04 18.51
CA SER A 310 4.91 15.21 18.44
C SER A 310 3.63 16.04 18.40
N ALA A 311 3.58 17.17 19.10
CA ALA A 311 2.44 18.09 19.05
C ALA A 311 2.22 18.68 17.65
N HIS A 312 3.30 18.99 16.91
CA HIS A 312 3.22 19.46 15.53
C HIS A 312 2.82 18.31 14.60
N PHE A 313 3.42 17.13 14.78
CA PHE A 313 3.09 15.94 14.00
C PHE A 313 1.61 15.58 14.11
N ARG A 314 1.07 15.57 15.34
CA ARG A 314 -0.35 15.33 15.61
C ARG A 314 -1.27 16.27 14.85
N LYS A 315 -0.95 17.57 14.76
CA LYS A 315 -1.74 18.51 13.96
C LYS A 315 -1.74 18.19 12.47
N MET A 316 -0.70 17.54 11.94
CA MET A 316 -0.65 17.13 10.54
C MET A 316 -1.52 15.88 10.28
N ILE A 317 -1.50 14.91 11.21
CA ILE A 317 -2.27 13.65 11.09
C ILE A 317 -3.71 13.77 11.62
N HIS A 318 -3.97 14.76 12.47
CA HIS A 318 -5.26 15.12 13.04
C HIS A 318 -5.48 16.64 12.92
N PRO A 319 -5.78 17.15 11.71
CA PRO A 319 -5.94 18.59 11.46
C PRO A 319 -6.96 19.30 12.36
N ALA A 320 -7.93 18.58 12.91
CA ALA A 320 -8.90 19.12 13.86
C ALA A 320 -8.25 19.70 15.14
N GLU A 321 -7.04 19.27 15.50
CA GLU A 321 -6.28 19.77 16.66
C GLU A 321 -5.61 21.14 16.40
N GLU A 322 -5.56 21.60 15.14
CA GLU A 322 -5.01 22.92 14.81
C GLU A 322 -6.02 24.03 15.16
N SER A 323 -5.58 25.00 15.96
CA SER A 323 -6.44 26.07 16.47
C SER A 323 -6.78 27.10 15.38
N ALA A 324 -5.81 27.49 14.55
CA ALA A 324 -6.00 28.52 13.53
C ALA A 324 -6.84 28.00 12.35
N PRO A 325 -8.03 28.58 12.06
CA PRO A 325 -8.92 28.04 11.04
C PRO A 325 -8.32 27.98 9.63
N THR A 326 -7.53 28.98 9.25
CA THR A 326 -6.89 29.06 7.93
C THR A 326 -5.83 27.97 7.76
N VAL A 327 -4.96 27.79 8.75
CA VAL A 327 -3.94 26.73 8.80
C VAL A 327 -4.60 25.35 8.83
N ARG A 328 -5.60 25.16 9.71
CA ARG A 328 -6.40 23.93 9.82
C ARG A 328 -7.01 23.54 8.48
N GLY A 329 -7.56 24.49 7.75
CA GLY A 329 -8.13 24.25 6.42
C GLY A 329 -7.11 23.67 5.43
N HIS A 330 -5.89 24.21 5.38
CA HIS A 330 -4.84 23.67 4.52
C HIS A 330 -4.34 22.29 4.99
N LEU A 331 -4.14 22.11 6.30
CA LEU A 331 -3.72 20.81 6.85
C LEU A 331 -4.75 19.72 6.57
N ARG A 332 -6.05 20.03 6.73
CA ARG A 332 -7.14 19.11 6.37
C ARG A 332 -7.07 18.71 4.91
N ARG A 333 -6.92 19.67 3.98
CA ARG A 333 -6.83 19.36 2.54
C ARG A 333 -5.62 18.50 2.21
N LEU A 334 -4.46 18.77 2.81
CA LEU A 334 -3.25 17.97 2.60
C LEU A 334 -3.36 16.56 3.22
N HIS A 335 -4.06 16.45 4.34
CA HIS A 335 -4.39 15.17 4.97
C HIS A 335 -5.34 14.35 4.09
N ASP A 336 -6.45 14.93 3.62
CA ASP A 336 -7.44 14.27 2.76
C ASP A 336 -6.83 13.91 1.38
N TRP A 337 -5.87 14.71 0.91
CA TRP A 337 -5.06 14.42 -0.27
C TRP A 337 -4.12 13.23 -0.07
N GLN A 338 -3.87 12.82 1.18
CA GLN A 338 -2.88 11.83 1.60
C GLN A 338 -1.45 12.25 1.23
N ALA A 339 -1.13 13.54 1.43
CA ALA A 339 0.13 14.17 1.04
C ALA A 339 1.30 13.85 2.00
N VAL A 340 1.49 12.59 2.40
CA VAL A 340 2.50 12.17 3.40
C VAL A 340 3.91 12.60 3.02
N VAL A 341 4.21 12.64 1.72
CA VAL A 341 5.50 13.09 1.17
C VAL A 341 5.86 14.52 1.57
N THR A 342 4.87 15.34 1.93
CA THR A 342 5.06 16.76 2.28
C THR A 342 5.47 17.00 3.72
N TYR A 343 5.40 15.97 4.58
CA TYR A 343 5.59 16.10 6.03
C TYR A 343 6.90 16.77 6.44
N PRO A 344 8.06 16.58 5.76
CA PRO A 344 9.26 17.35 6.09
C PRO A 344 9.07 18.87 6.01
N ALA A 345 8.37 19.34 4.97
CA ALA A 345 8.05 20.76 4.82
C ALA A 345 6.98 21.22 5.82
N LEU A 346 5.93 20.43 6.04
CA LEU A 346 4.87 20.78 6.99
C LEU A 346 5.42 20.88 8.43
N MET A 347 6.23 19.92 8.84
CA MET A 347 6.85 19.90 10.16
C MET A 347 7.77 21.11 10.34
N LEU A 348 8.59 21.45 9.34
CA LEU A 348 9.44 22.65 9.37
C LEU A 348 8.61 23.93 9.53
N LEU A 349 7.51 24.08 8.80
CA LEU A 349 6.65 25.26 8.88
C LEU A 349 5.99 25.40 10.25
N LEU A 350 5.43 24.31 10.78
CA LEU A 350 4.79 24.30 12.11
C LEU A 350 5.82 24.56 13.23
N ASP A 351 7.03 24.03 13.09
CA ASP A 351 8.11 24.26 14.05
C ASP A 351 8.56 25.73 14.05
N ARG A 352 8.73 26.34 12.88
CA ARG A 352 9.08 27.76 12.74
C ARG A 352 7.97 28.69 13.23
N ARG A 353 6.70 28.36 12.98
CA ARG A 353 5.55 29.07 13.56
C ARG A 353 5.57 29.00 15.09
N ALA A 354 5.84 27.84 15.68
CA ALA A 354 5.93 27.68 17.13
C ALA A 354 7.08 28.49 17.75
N ARG A 355 8.14 28.76 16.99
CA ARG A 355 9.26 29.63 17.38
C ARG A 355 9.00 31.13 17.16
N GLY A 356 7.84 31.49 16.59
CA GLY A 356 7.48 32.87 16.27
C GLY A 356 8.16 33.43 15.02
N GLU A 357 8.75 32.57 14.17
CA GLU A 357 9.34 32.97 12.88
C GLU A 357 8.28 33.12 11.76
N LEU A 358 7.07 32.61 12.00
CA LEU A 358 5.91 32.68 11.12
C LEU A 358 4.68 33.01 11.96
N ASP A 359 3.77 33.80 11.41
CA ASP A 359 2.40 33.92 11.93
C ASP A 359 1.45 32.94 11.21
N ASP A 360 0.17 32.99 11.58
CA ASP A 360 -0.88 32.11 11.04
C ASP A 360 -1.10 32.33 9.53
N ASP A 361 -1.00 33.58 9.07
CA ASP A 361 -1.25 33.98 7.68
C ASP A 361 -0.06 33.59 6.79
N GLU A 362 1.16 33.80 7.24
CA GLU A 362 2.36 33.36 6.54
C GLU A 362 2.45 31.83 6.48
N THR A 363 2.05 31.15 7.56
CA THR A 363 1.95 29.68 7.58
C THR A 363 0.90 29.19 6.58
N ALA A 364 -0.30 29.77 6.59
CA ALA A 364 -1.35 29.42 5.62
C ALA A 364 -0.89 29.69 4.18
N ARG A 365 -0.20 30.81 3.93
CA ARG A 365 0.39 31.15 2.63
C ARG A 365 1.42 30.10 2.19
N ALA A 366 2.33 29.68 3.06
CA ALA A 366 3.32 28.64 2.76
C ALA A 366 2.64 27.28 2.44
N LEU A 367 1.64 26.89 3.24
CA LEU A 367 0.85 25.68 3.00
C LEU A 367 0.07 25.74 1.68
N SER A 368 -0.42 26.92 1.29
CA SER A 368 -1.07 27.12 -0.01
C SER A 368 -0.14 26.84 -1.20
N TYR A 369 1.17 27.10 -1.06
CA TYR A 369 2.16 26.76 -2.08
C TYR A 369 2.41 25.25 -2.16
N VAL A 370 2.42 24.55 -1.02
CA VAL A 370 2.50 23.08 -0.99
C VAL A 370 1.27 22.46 -1.68
N GLU A 371 0.07 22.91 -1.32
CA GLU A 371 -1.19 22.48 -1.93
C GLU A 371 -1.18 22.74 -3.45
N SER A 372 -0.83 23.97 -3.85
CA SER A 372 -0.77 24.35 -5.26
C SER A 372 0.26 23.54 -6.05
N PHE A 373 1.44 23.29 -5.48
CA PHE A 373 2.47 22.49 -6.12
C PHE A 373 1.95 21.09 -6.45
N LEU A 374 1.27 20.43 -5.50
CA LEU A 374 0.69 19.10 -5.72
C LEU A 374 -0.47 19.12 -6.73
N VAL A 375 -1.42 20.04 -6.58
CA VAL A 375 -2.61 20.10 -7.44
C VAL A 375 -2.22 20.44 -8.88
N ARG A 376 -1.40 21.47 -9.09
CA ARG A 376 -0.98 21.89 -10.44
C ARG A 376 -0.22 20.76 -11.15
N ARG A 377 0.69 20.07 -10.44
CA ARG A 377 1.41 18.91 -10.98
C ARG A 377 0.46 17.78 -11.37
N THR A 378 -0.56 17.52 -10.54
CA THR A 378 -1.55 16.46 -10.81
C THR A 378 -2.40 16.80 -12.04
N VAL A 379 -2.96 18.01 -12.11
CA VAL A 379 -3.77 18.47 -13.25
C VAL A 379 -2.93 18.50 -14.54
N CYS A 380 -1.66 18.90 -14.45
CA CYS A 380 -0.76 18.96 -15.61
C CYS A 380 -0.01 17.65 -15.89
N ARG A 381 -0.35 16.55 -15.19
CA ARG A 381 0.21 15.21 -15.39
C ARG A 381 1.73 15.11 -15.21
N VAL A 382 2.29 15.90 -14.30
CA VAL A 382 3.71 15.86 -13.95
C VAL A 382 3.97 14.65 -13.05
N ALA A 383 4.95 13.82 -13.43
CA ALA A 383 5.29 12.57 -12.73
C ALA A 383 5.55 12.76 -11.22
N THR A 384 5.14 11.80 -10.40
CA THR A 384 5.23 11.89 -8.93
C THR A 384 6.50 11.26 -8.34
N ASN A 385 7.31 10.57 -9.15
CA ASN A 385 8.50 9.81 -8.76
C ASN A 385 9.53 10.61 -7.92
N ASN A 386 9.62 11.92 -8.14
CA ASN A 386 10.58 12.77 -7.43
C ASN A 386 10.01 13.53 -6.22
N LEU A 387 8.71 13.41 -5.90
CA LEU A 387 8.09 14.19 -4.83
C LEU A 387 8.76 13.96 -3.46
N ASN A 388 9.05 12.72 -3.11
CA ASN A 388 9.73 12.40 -1.84
C ASN A 388 11.05 13.14 -1.70
N ARG A 389 11.90 13.10 -2.73
CA ARG A 389 13.21 13.78 -2.73
C ARG A 389 13.06 15.30 -2.68
N ILE A 390 12.10 15.86 -3.41
CA ILE A 390 11.84 17.30 -3.46
C ILE A 390 11.49 17.83 -2.06
N PHE A 391 10.60 17.13 -1.34
CA PHE A 391 10.14 17.55 -0.01
C PHE A 391 11.14 17.23 1.09
N GLN A 392 11.84 16.09 1.04
CA GLN A 392 12.93 15.76 1.99
C GLN A 392 14.06 16.79 1.95
N ALA A 393 14.35 17.35 0.78
CA ALA A 393 15.38 18.38 0.62
C ALA A 393 14.95 19.78 1.10
N VAL A 394 13.67 20.01 1.42
CA VAL A 394 13.17 21.35 1.81
C VAL A 394 13.88 21.90 3.05
N PRO A 395 14.02 21.17 4.18
CA PRO A 395 14.69 21.71 5.37
C PRO A 395 16.12 22.18 5.11
N ALA A 396 16.88 21.46 4.29
CA ALA A 396 18.26 21.79 3.96
C ALA A 396 18.39 22.92 2.92
N GLN A 397 17.44 23.02 1.97
CA GLN A 397 17.53 23.96 0.84
C GLN A 397 16.69 25.23 1.01
N LEU A 398 15.90 25.34 2.08
CA LEU A 398 15.08 26.54 2.32
C LEU A 398 16.00 27.76 2.52
N PRO A 399 15.86 28.81 1.68
CA PRO A 399 16.62 30.05 1.85
C PRO A 399 16.40 30.67 3.24
N ARG A 400 17.45 31.25 3.83
CA ARG A 400 17.43 31.80 5.20
C ARG A 400 17.32 33.32 5.26
N ASP A 401 17.56 33.98 4.14
CA ASP A 401 17.66 35.42 3.96
C ASP A 401 16.37 36.08 3.46
N VAL A 402 15.30 35.28 3.28
CA VAL A 402 13.98 35.73 2.84
C VAL A 402 12.90 35.17 3.77
N PRO A 403 11.70 35.79 3.83
CA PRO A 403 10.57 35.22 4.57
C PRO A 403 10.30 33.77 4.16
N VAL A 404 9.98 32.92 5.14
CA VAL A 404 9.90 31.46 4.95
C VAL A 404 8.94 31.05 3.83
N ALA A 405 7.77 31.70 3.75
CA ALA A 405 6.81 31.43 2.68
C ALA A 405 7.37 31.77 1.28
N ASP A 406 8.09 32.89 1.16
CA ASP A 406 8.70 33.33 -0.10
C ASP A 406 9.86 32.43 -0.50
N GLY A 407 10.70 32.05 0.48
CA GLY A 407 11.78 31.09 0.30
C GLY A 407 11.26 29.72 -0.18
N LEU A 408 10.14 29.24 0.39
CA LEU A 408 9.50 28.00 -0.05
C LEU A 408 8.98 28.11 -1.49
N ARG A 409 8.34 29.24 -1.83
CA ARG A 409 7.86 29.49 -3.20
C ARG A 409 9.01 29.57 -4.20
N GLN A 410 10.09 30.28 -3.86
CA GLN A 410 11.30 30.35 -4.67
C GLN A 410 11.88 28.96 -4.90
N LEU A 411 12.01 28.18 -3.83
CA LEU A 411 12.55 26.84 -3.88
C LEU A 411 11.72 25.93 -4.82
N PHE A 412 10.39 25.90 -4.68
CA PHE A 412 9.51 25.14 -5.58
C PHE A 412 9.46 25.66 -7.01
N SER A 413 9.81 26.92 -7.24
CA SER A 413 9.83 27.52 -8.59
C SER A 413 11.06 27.14 -9.41
N ALA A 414 12.02 26.40 -8.85
CA ALA A 414 13.17 25.89 -9.59
C ALA A 414 12.76 24.95 -10.75
N ASP A 415 13.40 25.07 -11.92
CA ASP A 415 12.98 24.36 -13.14
C ASP A 415 12.93 22.84 -12.99
N ASN A 416 13.90 22.28 -12.29
CA ASN A 416 13.99 20.83 -12.04
C ASN A 416 12.85 20.30 -11.14
N ARG A 417 12.08 21.17 -10.48
CA ARG A 417 10.92 20.80 -9.67
C ARG A 417 9.60 20.88 -10.44
N GLN A 418 9.62 21.35 -11.68
CA GLN A 418 8.47 21.28 -12.61
C GLN A 418 7.14 21.72 -11.95
N TRP A 419 7.07 22.94 -11.42
CA TRP A 419 5.82 23.54 -10.94
C TRP A 419 5.08 24.22 -12.11
N PRO A 420 3.91 23.74 -12.54
CA PRO A 420 3.22 24.28 -13.71
C PRO A 420 2.75 25.74 -13.54
N GLY A 421 2.94 26.54 -14.60
CA GLY A 421 2.44 27.92 -14.66
C GLY A 421 0.95 28.02 -14.99
N ASP A 422 0.40 29.24 -14.98
CA ASP A 422 -1.03 29.49 -15.27
C ASP A 422 -1.43 29.05 -16.67
N GLU A 423 -0.59 29.32 -17.66
CA GLU A 423 -0.87 28.98 -19.06
C GLU A 423 -0.99 27.47 -19.26
N GLU A 424 -0.07 26.71 -18.67
CA GLU A 424 -0.08 25.25 -18.72
C GLU A 424 -1.26 24.67 -17.95
N LEU A 425 -1.57 25.22 -16.77
CA LEU A 425 -2.73 24.79 -16.00
C LEU A 425 -4.02 24.98 -16.79
N ARG A 426 -4.20 26.13 -17.43
CA ARG A 426 -5.36 26.42 -18.29
C ARG A 426 -5.42 25.44 -19.47
N GLU A 427 -4.32 25.27 -20.20
CA GLU A 427 -4.25 24.36 -21.34
C GLU A 427 -4.62 22.92 -20.94
N LYS A 428 -4.12 22.44 -19.78
CA LYS A 428 -4.37 21.09 -19.30
C LYS A 428 -5.78 20.91 -18.72
N ILE A 429 -6.38 21.93 -18.13
CA ILE A 429 -7.79 21.88 -17.73
C ILE A 429 -8.72 21.67 -18.94
N ARG A 430 -8.38 22.27 -20.09
CA ARG A 430 -9.15 22.13 -21.33
C ARG A 430 -8.99 20.78 -22.01
N SER A 431 -7.79 20.19 -21.97
CA SER A 431 -7.42 19.09 -22.88
C SER A 431 -6.99 17.80 -22.19
N ALA A 432 -6.54 17.84 -20.94
CA ALA A 432 -6.03 16.64 -20.27
C ALA A 432 -7.19 15.74 -19.82
N PRO A 433 -7.05 14.40 -19.91
CA PRO A 433 -8.02 13.45 -19.38
C PRO A 433 -7.92 13.37 -17.85
N PHE A 434 -8.33 14.44 -17.15
CA PHE A 434 -8.27 14.59 -15.70
C PHE A 434 -8.87 13.39 -14.96
N TYR A 435 -9.97 12.82 -15.45
CA TYR A 435 -10.60 11.65 -14.82
C TYR A 435 -9.68 10.42 -14.81
N GLN A 436 -8.68 10.32 -15.67
CA GLN A 436 -7.80 9.15 -15.76
C GLN A 436 -6.50 9.29 -14.94
N TYR A 437 -6.24 10.47 -14.36
CA TYR A 437 -4.97 10.75 -13.69
C TYR A 437 -5.16 11.16 -12.22
N GLY A 438 -4.22 10.74 -11.37
CA GLY A 438 -4.31 10.92 -9.92
C GLY A 438 -5.25 9.92 -9.24
N ARG A 439 -5.20 9.89 -7.91
CA ARG A 439 -6.05 8.99 -7.11
C ARG A 439 -7.51 9.50 -7.08
N PRO A 440 -8.51 8.61 -6.89
CA PRO A 440 -9.92 9.01 -6.83
C PRO A 440 -10.22 10.14 -5.84
N ASN A 441 -9.65 10.10 -4.64
CA ASN A 441 -9.81 11.14 -3.62
C ASN A 441 -9.20 12.49 -4.06
N GLN A 442 -8.05 12.48 -4.72
CA GLN A 442 -7.39 13.68 -5.23
C GLN A 442 -8.25 14.37 -6.30
N ARG A 443 -8.81 13.60 -7.24
CA ARG A 443 -9.72 14.13 -8.27
C ARG A 443 -10.97 14.77 -7.65
N LYS A 444 -11.54 14.10 -6.63
CA LYS A 444 -12.69 14.60 -5.88
C LYS A 444 -12.34 15.90 -5.15
N LEU A 445 -11.20 15.98 -4.47
CA LEU A 445 -10.75 17.18 -3.76
C LEU A 445 -10.56 18.38 -4.69
N VAL A 446 -10.00 18.20 -5.89
CA VAL A 446 -9.90 19.30 -6.88
C VAL A 446 -11.28 19.85 -7.24
N LEU A 447 -12.24 18.97 -7.53
CA LEU A 447 -13.62 19.37 -7.84
C LEU A 447 -14.31 20.02 -6.64
N GLN A 448 -14.11 19.52 -5.43
CA GLN A 448 -14.62 20.12 -4.20
C GLN A 448 -14.07 21.52 -4.00
N ARG A 449 -12.76 21.74 -4.21
CA ARG A 449 -12.16 23.08 -4.10
C ARG A 449 -12.67 24.04 -5.14
N LEU A 450 -12.94 23.57 -6.35
CA LEU A 450 -13.57 24.39 -7.39
C LEU A 450 -15.00 24.75 -7.00
N GLU A 451 -15.76 23.83 -6.42
CA GLU A 451 -17.10 24.09 -5.89
C GLU A 451 -17.10 25.08 -4.71
N GLU A 452 -16.18 24.91 -3.75
CA GLU A 452 -16.04 25.83 -2.61
C GLU A 452 -15.72 27.26 -3.06
N SER A 453 -15.05 27.44 -4.21
CA SER A 453 -14.70 28.75 -4.76
C SER A 453 -15.90 29.57 -5.25
N TYR A 454 -17.10 28.99 -5.29
CA TYR A 454 -18.32 29.72 -5.57
C TYR A 454 -18.88 30.45 -4.34
N GLU A 455 -18.36 30.16 -3.14
CA GLU A 455 -18.71 30.84 -1.88
C GLU A 455 -20.23 30.89 -1.65
N HIS A 456 -20.90 29.75 -1.86
CA HIS A 456 -22.34 29.66 -1.69
C HIS A 456 -22.73 30.00 -0.22
N PRO A 457 -23.77 30.83 0.01
CA PRO A 457 -24.19 31.21 1.37
C PRO A 457 -24.58 30.02 2.25
N GLU A 458 -25.05 28.94 1.63
CA GLU A 458 -25.35 27.67 2.26
C GLU A 458 -24.35 26.62 1.74
N PRO A 459 -23.17 26.47 2.37
CA PRO A 459 -22.15 25.55 1.89
C PRO A 459 -22.59 24.09 2.04
N VAL A 460 -22.18 23.25 1.09
CA VAL A 460 -22.47 21.82 1.13
C VAL A 460 -21.56 21.13 2.15
N ASP A 461 -22.15 20.28 2.99
CA ASP A 461 -21.40 19.33 3.81
C ASP A 461 -20.93 18.15 2.94
N PHE A 462 -19.67 18.24 2.48
CA PHE A 462 -19.08 17.24 1.60
C PHE A 462 -18.87 15.86 2.24
N ASP A 463 -18.79 15.79 3.56
CA ASP A 463 -18.61 14.54 4.29
C ASP A 463 -19.95 13.79 4.37
N ALA A 464 -21.04 14.53 4.63
CA ALA A 464 -22.38 13.98 4.67
C ALA A 464 -22.95 13.66 3.26
N ALA A 465 -22.61 14.47 2.25
CA ALA A 465 -23.25 14.41 0.93
C ALA A 465 -22.88 13.19 0.06
N GLN A 466 -21.92 12.35 0.48
CA GLN A 466 -21.49 11.11 -0.21
C GLN A 466 -21.31 11.29 -1.73
N LEU A 467 -20.74 12.43 -2.14
CA LEU A 467 -20.64 12.79 -3.56
C LEU A 467 -19.66 11.89 -4.31
N THR A 468 -20.02 11.57 -5.55
CA THR A 468 -19.19 10.89 -6.55
C THR A 468 -18.93 11.81 -7.75
N ILE A 469 -17.94 11.45 -8.57
CA ILE A 469 -17.61 12.21 -9.79
C ILE A 469 -18.51 11.73 -10.93
N GLU A 470 -19.20 12.67 -11.57
CA GLU A 470 -20.07 12.45 -12.72
C GLU A 470 -19.46 12.97 -14.01
N HIS A 471 -19.66 12.22 -15.09
CA HIS A 471 -19.46 12.68 -16.46
C HIS A 471 -20.77 13.25 -17.00
N VAL A 472 -20.85 14.58 -17.15
CA VAL A 472 -22.08 15.23 -17.63
C VAL A 472 -22.46 14.66 -19.00
N MET A 473 -21.55 14.76 -19.97
CA MET A 473 -21.55 13.91 -21.15
C MET A 473 -21.02 12.52 -20.76
N PRO A 474 -21.82 11.44 -20.87
CA PRO A 474 -21.45 10.12 -20.35
C PRO A 474 -20.25 9.47 -21.05
N GLN A 475 -19.65 8.48 -20.39
CA GLN A 475 -18.58 7.64 -20.98
C GLN A 475 -19.09 6.75 -22.11
N SER A 476 -20.36 6.34 -22.05
CA SER A 476 -21.05 5.60 -23.11
C SER A 476 -22.22 6.44 -23.62
N PRO A 477 -22.00 7.38 -24.56
CA PRO A 477 -23.05 8.26 -25.05
C PRO A 477 -23.99 7.50 -25.99
N GLY A 478 -25.29 7.78 -25.89
CA GLY A 478 -26.26 7.39 -26.92
C GLY A 478 -26.25 8.32 -28.14
N ASP A 479 -27.09 8.00 -29.13
CA ASP A 479 -27.15 8.71 -30.42
C ASP A 479 -27.42 10.23 -30.28
N GLU A 480 -28.22 10.64 -29.30
CA GLU A 480 -28.53 12.06 -29.05
C GLU A 480 -27.28 12.87 -28.68
N TRP A 481 -26.39 12.27 -27.88
CA TRP A 481 -25.11 12.88 -27.52
C TRP A 481 -24.19 12.99 -28.74
N MET A 482 -24.11 11.94 -29.56
CA MET A 482 -23.32 11.98 -30.80
C MET A 482 -23.86 13.03 -31.79
N GLN A 483 -25.17 13.15 -31.91
CA GLN A 483 -25.81 14.18 -32.73
C GLN A 483 -25.52 15.59 -32.20
N MET A 484 -25.51 15.79 -30.87
CA MET A 484 -25.13 17.05 -30.24
C MET A 484 -23.67 17.43 -30.56
N LEU A 485 -22.76 16.45 -30.51
CA LEU A 485 -21.33 16.64 -30.79
C LEU A 485 -21.02 16.94 -32.26
N LYS A 486 -21.79 16.42 -33.23
CA LYS A 486 -21.61 16.69 -34.68
C LYS A 486 -21.52 18.18 -35.01
N THR A 487 -22.21 19.03 -34.25
CA THR A 487 -22.21 20.48 -34.50
C THR A 487 -20.90 21.17 -34.10
N GLY A 488 -20.03 20.48 -33.35
CA GLY A 488 -18.76 21.00 -32.83
C GLY A 488 -17.51 20.27 -33.32
N THR A 489 -17.65 19.35 -34.28
CA THR A 489 -16.51 18.63 -34.89
C THR A 489 -15.76 19.52 -35.89
N ALA A 490 -14.43 19.46 -35.87
CA ALA A 490 -13.62 20.08 -36.92
C ALA A 490 -13.79 19.34 -38.26
N GLU A 491 -13.35 19.96 -39.36
CA GLU A 491 -13.37 19.34 -40.69
C GLU A 491 -12.53 18.04 -40.68
N GLY A 492 -13.18 16.89 -40.90
CA GLY A 492 -12.54 15.57 -40.87
C GLY A 492 -12.45 14.91 -39.48
N GLU A 493 -12.98 15.50 -38.41
CA GLU A 493 -13.08 14.89 -37.07
C GLU A 493 -14.45 14.19 -36.91
N SER A 494 -14.46 12.95 -36.43
CA SER A 494 -15.72 12.26 -36.11
C SER A 494 -16.27 12.72 -34.74
N PRO A 495 -17.60 12.64 -34.50
CA PRO A 495 -18.18 12.88 -33.17
C PRO A 495 -17.58 11.97 -32.08
N GLU A 496 -17.20 10.75 -32.44
CA GLU A 496 -16.57 9.76 -31.55
C GLU A 496 -15.14 10.18 -31.15
N ASP A 497 -14.37 10.78 -32.07
CA ASP A 497 -13.05 11.34 -31.78
C ASP A 497 -13.17 12.54 -30.83
N LEU A 498 -14.14 13.42 -31.09
CA LEU A 498 -14.45 14.57 -30.26
C LEU A 498 -14.90 14.16 -28.86
N HIS A 499 -15.76 13.15 -28.76
CA HIS A 499 -16.19 12.54 -27.49
C HIS A 499 -14.98 12.02 -26.71
N SER A 500 -14.14 11.20 -27.34
CA SER A 500 -12.94 10.60 -26.72
C SER A 500 -11.99 11.66 -26.17
N ARG A 501 -11.85 12.79 -26.87
CA ARG A 501 -11.02 13.92 -26.44
C ARG A 501 -11.59 14.68 -25.25
N LEU A 502 -12.92 14.82 -25.16
CA LEU A 502 -13.57 15.66 -24.15
C LEU A 502 -14.06 14.90 -22.92
N GLN A 503 -14.40 13.62 -23.05
CA GLN A 503 -15.15 12.88 -22.03
C GLN A 503 -14.51 12.94 -20.64
N HIS A 504 -13.19 12.87 -20.55
CA HIS A 504 -12.45 12.84 -19.28
C HIS A 504 -11.86 14.19 -18.87
N THR A 505 -12.14 15.26 -19.61
CA THR A 505 -11.64 16.61 -19.31
C THR A 505 -12.35 17.21 -18.11
N LEU A 506 -11.67 18.10 -17.37
CA LEU A 506 -12.25 18.72 -16.18
C LEU A 506 -13.53 19.52 -16.50
N GLY A 507 -13.60 20.11 -17.70
CA GLY A 507 -14.78 20.80 -18.22
C GLY A 507 -16.04 19.93 -18.30
N ASN A 508 -15.91 18.61 -18.45
CA ASN A 508 -17.03 17.67 -18.51
C ASN A 508 -17.36 16.98 -17.17
N LEU A 509 -16.58 17.23 -16.12
CA LEU A 509 -16.72 16.54 -14.84
C LEU A 509 -17.40 17.40 -13.78
N THR A 510 -18.23 16.79 -12.95
CA THR A 510 -18.85 17.44 -11.79
C THR A 510 -18.99 16.48 -10.61
N LEU A 511 -19.48 16.98 -9.47
CA LEU A 511 -19.81 16.16 -8.30
C LEU A 511 -21.32 15.95 -8.20
N THR A 512 -21.77 14.79 -7.75
CA THR A 512 -23.20 14.51 -7.54
C THR A 512 -23.43 13.43 -6.49
N GLY A 513 -24.57 13.50 -5.79
CA GLY A 513 -25.07 12.44 -4.90
C GLY A 513 -26.01 11.45 -5.59
N VAL A 514 -26.44 11.73 -6.82
CA VAL A 514 -27.43 10.94 -7.58
C VAL A 514 -26.86 10.40 -8.90
N ASN A 515 -25.59 9.98 -8.88
CA ASN A 515 -24.86 9.51 -10.07
C ASN A 515 -25.58 8.36 -10.80
N ALA A 516 -26.13 7.41 -10.04
CA ALA A 516 -26.91 6.30 -10.60
C ALA A 516 -28.19 6.74 -11.34
N GLU A 517 -28.82 7.83 -10.90
CA GLU A 517 -30.03 8.38 -11.55
C GLU A 517 -29.71 9.19 -12.81
N LEU A 518 -28.51 9.80 -12.87
CA LEU A 518 -28.02 10.53 -14.03
C LEU A 518 -27.65 9.57 -15.18
N SER A 519 -26.87 8.52 -14.88
CA SER A 519 -26.51 7.43 -15.80
C SER A 519 -26.10 7.93 -17.21
N ASN A 520 -26.34 7.14 -18.26
CA ASN A 520 -26.08 7.52 -19.66
C ASN A 520 -27.25 8.30 -20.28
N HIS A 521 -28.12 8.92 -19.47
CA HIS A 521 -29.32 9.59 -19.98
C HIS A 521 -28.98 10.82 -20.84
N PRO A 522 -29.92 11.22 -21.73
CA PRO A 522 -29.83 12.47 -22.48
C PRO A 522 -29.61 13.69 -21.59
N PHE A 523 -29.00 14.73 -22.16
CA PHE A 523 -28.70 15.97 -21.44
C PHE A 523 -29.94 16.58 -20.78
N GLU A 524 -31.08 16.65 -21.48
CA GLU A 524 -32.32 17.23 -20.96
C GLU A 524 -32.78 16.57 -19.65
N ARG A 525 -32.71 15.24 -19.58
CA ARG A 525 -33.03 14.49 -18.36
C ARG A 525 -32.02 14.81 -17.24
N LYS A 526 -30.73 14.86 -17.56
CA LYS A 526 -29.69 15.22 -16.60
C LYS A 526 -29.88 16.65 -16.08
N GLN A 527 -30.25 17.61 -16.93
CA GLN A 527 -30.53 18.99 -16.53
C GLN A 527 -31.62 19.07 -15.46
N GLY A 528 -32.70 18.28 -15.61
CA GLY A 528 -33.78 18.22 -14.62
C GLY A 528 -33.28 17.85 -13.23
N LEU A 529 -32.44 16.81 -13.15
CA LEU A 529 -31.84 16.35 -11.90
C LEU A 529 -30.82 17.34 -11.33
N LEU A 530 -29.97 17.92 -12.19
CA LEU A 530 -28.92 18.85 -11.78
C LEU A 530 -29.47 20.21 -11.33
N ARG A 531 -30.65 20.63 -11.82
CA ARG A 531 -31.27 21.91 -11.45
C ARG A 531 -31.62 22.00 -9.97
N GLY A 532 -31.95 20.86 -9.33
CA GLY A 532 -32.23 20.77 -7.90
C GLY A 532 -30.99 20.59 -7.01
N SER A 533 -29.79 20.58 -7.58
CA SER A 533 -28.56 20.35 -6.83
C SER A 533 -28.18 21.57 -5.98
N HIS A 534 -27.67 21.31 -4.77
CA HIS A 534 -27.05 22.34 -3.92
C HIS A 534 -25.66 22.77 -4.40
N LEU A 535 -25.09 22.08 -5.39
CA LEU A 535 -23.78 22.40 -5.95
C LEU A 535 -23.93 23.43 -7.08
N GLU A 536 -23.24 24.54 -6.97
CA GLU A 536 -23.26 25.62 -7.95
C GLU A 536 -22.71 25.17 -9.32
N MET A 537 -21.69 24.29 -9.33
CA MET A 537 -21.21 23.68 -10.57
C MET A 537 -22.35 22.96 -11.32
N ASN A 538 -23.25 22.27 -10.61
CA ASN A 538 -24.38 21.56 -11.20
C ASN A 538 -25.48 22.50 -11.67
N ARG A 539 -25.81 23.55 -10.89
CA ARG A 539 -26.81 24.55 -11.29
C ARG A 539 -26.40 25.28 -12.56
N ARG A 540 -25.11 25.59 -12.72
CA ARG A 540 -24.56 26.20 -13.94
C ARG A 540 -24.63 25.27 -15.14
N ILE A 541 -24.34 23.97 -14.97
CA ILE A 541 -24.53 22.97 -16.02
C ILE A 541 -26.02 22.88 -16.41
N ALA A 542 -26.93 22.85 -15.43
CA ALA A 542 -28.36 22.75 -15.70
C ALA A 542 -28.94 23.98 -16.42
N ALA A 543 -28.29 25.14 -16.31
CA ALA A 543 -28.71 26.40 -16.91
C ALA A 543 -28.32 26.55 -18.40
N THR A 544 -27.44 25.71 -18.95
CA THR A 544 -27.08 25.76 -20.37
C THR A 544 -28.15 25.08 -21.23
N GLU A 545 -28.43 25.60 -22.42
CA GLU A 545 -29.45 25.01 -23.33
C GLU A 545 -29.02 23.65 -23.92
N ARG A 546 -27.72 23.42 -24.06
CA ARG A 546 -27.13 22.19 -24.60
C ARG A 546 -25.77 21.92 -23.95
N TRP A 547 -25.18 20.76 -24.21
CA TRP A 547 -23.90 20.35 -23.63
C TRP A 547 -22.93 19.75 -24.65
N GLY A 548 -22.43 20.58 -25.57
CA GLY A 548 -21.48 20.19 -26.60
C GLY A 548 -20.05 20.66 -26.32
N CYS A 549 -19.19 20.57 -27.35
CA CYS A 549 -17.78 20.97 -27.29
C CYS A 549 -17.59 22.42 -26.82
N ALA A 550 -18.39 23.36 -27.33
CA ALA A 550 -18.30 24.77 -26.98
C ALA A 550 -18.58 25.00 -25.49
N GLU A 551 -19.62 24.38 -24.94
CA GLU A 551 -20.03 24.53 -23.54
C GLU A 551 -19.03 23.86 -22.58
N ILE A 552 -18.51 22.67 -22.95
CA ILE A 552 -17.47 21.97 -22.18
C ILE A 552 -16.19 22.82 -22.11
N LEU A 553 -15.75 23.40 -23.24
CA LEU A 553 -14.54 24.23 -23.29
C LEU A 553 -14.74 25.57 -22.57
N ALA A 554 -15.91 26.21 -22.71
CA ALA A 554 -16.23 27.43 -21.98
C ALA A 554 -16.24 27.21 -20.47
N ARG A 555 -16.81 26.09 -20.00
CA ARG A 555 -16.73 25.70 -18.59
C ARG A 555 -15.30 25.40 -18.16
N ALA A 556 -14.51 24.72 -18.99
CA ALA A 556 -13.10 24.48 -18.70
C ALA A 556 -12.34 25.80 -18.50
N ASP A 557 -12.64 26.84 -19.29
CA ASP A 557 -12.04 28.16 -19.14
C ASP A 557 -12.45 28.87 -17.83
N ASP A 558 -13.73 28.81 -17.42
CA ASP A 558 -14.18 29.32 -16.11
C ASP A 558 -13.54 28.57 -14.93
N LEU A 559 -13.46 27.24 -15.03
CA LEU A 559 -12.78 26.42 -14.02
C LEU A 559 -11.29 26.71 -13.97
N ALA A 560 -10.64 27.00 -15.10
CA ALA A 560 -9.24 27.41 -15.13
C ALA A 560 -9.01 28.76 -14.43
N ASP A 561 -9.90 29.74 -14.63
CA ASP A 561 -9.83 31.02 -13.92
C ASP A 561 -9.92 30.85 -12.40
N ARG A 562 -10.82 29.96 -11.96
CA ARG A 562 -10.95 29.60 -10.54
C ARG A 562 -9.72 28.87 -10.03
N ALA A 563 -9.25 27.88 -10.76
CA ALA A 563 -8.06 27.10 -10.42
C ALA A 563 -6.82 27.99 -10.24
N ILE A 564 -6.62 28.98 -11.11
CA ILE A 564 -5.51 29.93 -11.05
C ILE A 564 -5.57 30.79 -9.78
N ARG A 565 -6.78 31.19 -9.33
CA ARG A 565 -6.97 31.94 -8.08
C ARG A 565 -6.75 31.06 -6.84
N LEU A 566 -7.22 29.81 -6.86
CA LEU A 566 -7.12 28.88 -5.74
C LEU A 566 -5.68 28.39 -5.50
N TRP A 567 -4.93 28.14 -6.57
CA TRP A 567 -3.62 27.50 -6.51
C TRP A 567 -2.58 28.45 -7.10
N PRO A 568 -1.78 29.18 -6.30
CA PRO A 568 -0.82 30.15 -6.79
C PRO A 568 0.24 29.60 -7.77
N ALA A 569 0.66 30.41 -8.74
CA ALA A 569 1.71 30.02 -9.70
C ALA A 569 3.14 30.07 -9.09
N PRO A 570 4.12 29.35 -9.67
CA PRO A 570 5.54 29.61 -9.42
C PRO A 570 5.95 31.05 -9.76
N LEU A 571 7.09 31.49 -9.25
CA LEU A 571 7.70 32.77 -9.62
C LEU A 571 8.12 32.78 -11.10
N ARG A 572 7.94 33.92 -11.78
CA ARG A 572 8.39 34.13 -13.18
C ARG A 572 9.88 34.52 -13.19
N GLY A 573 10.62 34.11 -14.21
CA GLY A 573 12.02 34.56 -14.42
C GLY A 573 13.08 33.81 -13.62
N VAL A 574 12.69 32.89 -12.73
CA VAL A 574 13.58 31.84 -12.22
C VAL A 574 13.68 30.79 -13.33
N GLY A 575 14.69 30.89 -14.20
CA GLY A 575 15.12 29.81 -15.11
C GLY A 575 14.21 29.40 -16.28
N ARG A 576 13.12 30.12 -16.58
CA ARG A 576 12.27 29.80 -17.74
C ARG A 576 12.92 30.17 -19.08
N ALA A 577 13.73 29.28 -19.65
CA ALA A 577 13.88 29.21 -21.10
C ALA A 577 12.55 28.73 -21.72
N GLU A 578 12.20 29.28 -22.88
CA GLU A 578 11.02 28.88 -23.66
C GLU A 578 10.96 27.35 -23.80
N ARG A 579 9.82 26.79 -23.43
CA ARG A 579 9.62 25.34 -23.31
C ARG A 579 9.68 24.67 -24.68
N SER A 580 10.64 23.78 -24.90
CA SER A 580 10.44 22.67 -25.83
C SER A 580 9.40 21.74 -25.20
N ARG A 581 8.34 21.40 -25.95
CA ARG A 581 7.40 20.34 -25.53
C ARG A 581 8.18 19.06 -25.24
N ASP A 582 7.90 18.42 -24.11
CA ASP A 582 8.50 17.14 -23.77
C ASP A 582 7.84 16.04 -24.61
N TRP A 583 8.60 15.54 -25.58
CA TRP A 583 8.18 14.47 -26.49
C TRP A 583 8.68 13.09 -26.05
N SER A 584 9.28 12.98 -24.86
CA SER A 584 9.86 11.75 -24.34
C SER A 584 8.82 10.62 -24.29
N LEU A 585 7.59 10.91 -23.87
CA LEU A 585 6.51 9.92 -23.83
C LEU A 585 6.11 9.43 -25.23
N ALA A 586 6.09 10.33 -26.23
CA ALA A 586 5.84 9.98 -27.63
C ALA A 586 6.97 9.10 -28.18
N HIS A 587 8.22 9.43 -27.87
CA HIS A 587 9.39 8.66 -28.32
C HIS A 587 9.49 7.30 -27.65
N GLN A 588 9.23 7.22 -26.35
CA GLN A 588 9.21 5.98 -25.58
C GLN A 588 8.16 5.01 -26.12
N VAL A 589 6.93 5.47 -26.33
CA VAL A 589 5.87 4.58 -26.82
C VAL A 589 6.08 4.16 -28.27
N LEU A 590 6.62 5.05 -29.11
CA LEU A 590 6.98 4.70 -30.49
C LEU A 590 8.11 3.67 -30.54
N ALA A 591 9.14 3.85 -29.70
CA ALA A 591 10.21 2.87 -29.57
C ALA A 591 9.71 1.52 -29.05
N ALA A 592 8.68 1.53 -28.19
CA ALA A 592 8.04 0.34 -27.63
C ALA A 592 6.98 -0.31 -28.56
N LEU A 593 6.70 0.26 -29.74
CA LEU A 593 5.72 -0.35 -30.66
C LEU A 593 6.15 -1.77 -31.05
N PRO A 594 5.29 -2.78 -30.82
CA PRO A 594 5.58 -4.14 -31.27
C PRO A 594 5.66 -4.24 -32.79
N HIS A 595 6.50 -5.16 -33.29
CA HIS A 595 6.57 -5.44 -34.73
C HIS A 595 5.21 -5.84 -35.31
N GLY A 596 4.94 -5.43 -36.54
CA GLY A 596 3.68 -5.68 -37.23
C GLY A 596 2.49 -4.90 -36.69
N THR A 597 2.70 -3.83 -35.92
CA THR A 597 1.63 -2.95 -35.42
C THR A 597 1.81 -1.53 -35.94
N TRP A 598 0.72 -0.75 -35.93
CA TRP A 598 0.74 0.67 -36.28
C TRP A 598 -0.19 1.46 -35.36
N THR A 599 -0.07 2.79 -35.30
CA THR A 599 -0.99 3.65 -34.54
C THR A 599 -1.33 4.90 -35.34
N SER A 600 -2.38 5.63 -34.96
CA SER A 600 -2.75 6.86 -35.66
C SER A 600 -2.16 8.12 -35.01
N TYR A 601 -2.04 9.20 -35.78
CA TYR A 601 -1.69 10.51 -35.21
C TYR A 601 -2.66 10.95 -34.11
N GLY A 602 -3.95 10.58 -34.21
CA GLY A 602 -4.98 10.87 -33.21
C GLY A 602 -4.78 10.07 -31.93
N ASP A 603 -4.52 8.76 -32.04
CA ASP A 603 -4.29 7.88 -30.89
C ASP A 603 -3.03 8.27 -30.12
N LEU A 604 -1.94 8.55 -30.84
CA LEU A 604 -0.69 9.00 -30.25
C LEU A 604 -0.84 10.37 -29.59
N ALA A 605 -1.57 11.29 -30.22
CA ALA A 605 -1.87 12.61 -29.66
C ALA A 605 -2.72 12.54 -28.39
N ALA A 606 -3.77 11.70 -28.39
CA ALA A 606 -4.61 11.46 -27.23
C ALA A 606 -3.78 10.88 -26.06
N TYR A 607 -2.90 9.92 -26.35
CA TYR A 607 -2.02 9.30 -25.35
C TYR A 607 -1.08 10.33 -24.69
N VAL A 608 -0.35 11.12 -25.48
CA VAL A 608 0.62 12.11 -24.99
C VAL A 608 -0.01 13.44 -24.54
N GLY A 609 -1.33 13.58 -24.68
CA GLY A 609 -2.06 14.81 -24.33
C GLY A 609 -1.65 16.01 -25.19
N SER A 610 -1.60 15.81 -26.51
CA SER A 610 -1.26 16.81 -27.54
C SER A 610 -2.31 16.82 -28.66
N GLY A 611 -2.09 17.61 -29.71
CA GLY A 611 -2.91 17.60 -30.95
C GLY A 611 -2.23 16.81 -32.07
N ALA A 612 -3.02 16.10 -32.89
CA ALA A 612 -2.51 15.25 -33.99
C ALA A 612 -1.58 16.01 -34.97
N GLN A 613 -1.90 17.26 -35.29
CA GLN A 613 -1.07 18.10 -36.15
C GLN A 613 0.27 18.50 -35.48
N ALA A 614 0.27 18.69 -34.15
CA ALA A 614 1.49 18.99 -33.41
C ALA A 614 2.40 17.76 -33.32
N VAL A 615 1.82 16.57 -33.12
CA VAL A 615 2.54 15.29 -33.20
C VAL A 615 3.15 15.14 -34.60
N GLY A 616 2.37 15.29 -35.66
CA GLY A 616 2.85 15.21 -37.05
C GLY A 616 3.99 16.19 -37.35
N ASN A 617 3.88 17.44 -36.88
CA ASN A 617 4.94 18.45 -37.05
C ASN A 617 6.24 18.11 -36.30
N HIS A 618 6.13 17.55 -35.09
CA HIS A 618 7.30 17.12 -34.31
C HIS A 618 8.03 15.98 -34.98
N LEU A 619 7.24 14.98 -35.37
CA LEU A 619 7.64 13.77 -36.07
C LEU A 619 8.29 14.05 -37.44
N ALA A 620 7.81 15.07 -38.16
CA ALA A 620 8.41 15.52 -39.42
C ALA A 620 9.71 16.33 -39.27
N LYS A 621 10.01 16.87 -38.07
CA LYS A 621 11.12 17.82 -37.86
C LYS A 621 12.20 17.30 -36.92
N THR A 622 11.99 16.13 -36.32
CA THR A 622 12.89 15.56 -35.31
C THR A 622 13.57 14.33 -35.88
N ASP A 623 14.89 14.41 -36.02
CA ASP A 623 15.71 13.30 -36.49
C ASP A 623 15.77 12.15 -35.46
N GLY A 624 15.76 10.91 -35.96
CA GLY A 624 16.06 9.73 -35.15
C GLY A 624 14.90 9.20 -34.29
N VAL A 625 13.67 9.65 -34.52
CA VAL A 625 12.50 9.08 -33.83
C VAL A 625 12.28 7.64 -34.29
N VAL A 626 12.43 6.69 -33.36
CA VAL A 626 12.31 5.25 -33.63
C VAL A 626 10.88 4.91 -34.01
N ASN A 627 10.70 4.04 -35.01
CA ASN A 627 9.40 3.54 -35.49
C ASN A 627 8.39 4.61 -35.92
N ALA A 628 8.83 5.83 -36.19
CA ALA A 628 7.96 6.93 -36.53
C ALA A 628 7.09 6.60 -37.77
N TYR A 629 7.64 5.86 -38.75
CA TYR A 629 6.95 5.34 -39.93
C TYR A 629 5.72 4.45 -39.67
N ARG A 630 5.50 4.01 -38.42
CA ARG A 630 4.31 3.26 -37.99
C ARG A 630 3.15 4.15 -37.53
N VAL A 631 3.29 5.48 -37.64
CA VAL A 631 2.22 6.45 -37.35
C VAL A 631 1.52 6.85 -38.64
N LEU A 632 0.24 6.47 -38.77
CA LEU A 632 -0.58 6.66 -39.97
C LEU A 632 -1.76 7.60 -39.69
N ASN A 633 -2.49 7.98 -40.73
CA ASN A 633 -3.79 8.63 -40.53
C ASN A 633 -4.84 7.63 -40.02
N ALA A 634 -6.03 8.11 -39.65
CA ALA A 634 -7.11 7.28 -39.10
C ALA A 634 -7.55 6.14 -40.06
N ASP A 635 -7.41 6.36 -41.37
CA ASP A 635 -7.75 5.40 -42.43
C ASP A 635 -6.63 4.37 -42.70
N GLY A 636 -5.56 4.34 -41.90
CA GLY A 636 -4.44 3.42 -42.11
C GLY A 636 -3.61 3.74 -43.35
N LYS A 637 -3.62 4.99 -43.82
CA LYS A 637 -2.82 5.48 -44.95
C LYS A 637 -1.69 6.39 -44.44
N VAL A 638 -0.60 6.40 -45.21
CA VAL A 638 0.47 7.39 -45.03
C VAL A 638 -0.09 8.77 -45.41
N ALA A 639 0.18 9.79 -44.59
CA ALA A 639 -0.29 11.14 -44.87
C ALA A 639 0.29 11.70 -46.18
N ASP A 640 -0.51 12.40 -46.96
CA ASP A 640 -0.10 12.94 -48.27
C ASP A 640 1.02 13.98 -48.12
N GLY A 641 2.07 13.84 -48.93
CA GLY A 641 3.21 14.77 -48.97
C GLY A 641 4.17 14.71 -47.76
N PHE A 642 3.95 13.79 -46.82
CA PHE A 642 4.70 13.71 -45.58
C PHE A 642 5.96 12.84 -45.71
N GLN A 643 7.10 13.33 -45.18
CA GLN A 643 8.40 12.65 -45.18
C GLN A 643 9.07 12.77 -43.80
N TRP A 644 9.47 11.63 -43.22
CA TRP A 644 10.23 11.58 -41.97
C TRP A 644 11.69 12.02 -42.19
N THR A 645 12.35 12.56 -41.17
CA THR A 645 13.77 12.95 -41.26
C THR A 645 14.69 11.81 -40.78
N GLY A 646 15.75 11.50 -41.54
CA GLY A 646 16.68 10.38 -41.27
C GLY A 646 17.37 9.78 -42.53
N GLN A 647 18.25 8.78 -42.33
CA GLN A 647 19.05 8.13 -43.41
C GLN A 647 18.26 7.22 -44.36
N ASP A 648 17.01 6.87 -44.05
CA ASP A 648 16.17 5.98 -44.86
C ASP A 648 14.98 6.75 -45.47
N ARG A 649 15.18 7.30 -46.67
CA ARG A 649 14.13 7.93 -47.49
C ARG A 649 13.39 6.92 -48.40
N GLY A 650 13.24 5.68 -47.95
CA GLY A 650 12.61 4.59 -48.71
C GLY A 650 11.08 4.67 -48.75
N ASP A 651 10.45 3.83 -49.58
CA ASP A 651 8.98 3.68 -49.61
C ASP A 651 8.46 3.18 -48.25
N VAL A 652 7.74 4.05 -47.54
CA VAL A 652 7.15 3.80 -46.23
C VAL A 652 6.26 2.55 -46.25
N ARG A 653 5.54 2.28 -47.36
CA ARG A 653 4.71 1.07 -47.48
C ARG A 653 5.56 -0.18 -47.59
N ALA A 654 6.69 -0.15 -48.30
CA ALA A 654 7.61 -1.28 -48.37
C ALA A 654 8.21 -1.59 -47.00
N ARG A 655 8.56 -0.55 -46.22
CA ARG A 655 9.06 -0.70 -44.85
C ARG A 655 8.02 -1.26 -43.89
N LEU A 656 6.79 -0.76 -43.94
CA LEU A 656 5.67 -1.30 -43.15
C LEU A 656 5.41 -2.78 -43.46
N ARG A 657 5.47 -3.20 -44.73
CA ARG A 657 5.35 -4.61 -45.10
C ARG A 657 6.51 -5.47 -44.59
N ALA A 658 7.75 -4.99 -44.74
CA ALA A 658 8.94 -5.68 -44.24
C ALA A 658 8.91 -5.85 -42.70
N ASP A 659 8.20 -4.95 -42.04
CA ASP A 659 8.02 -4.89 -40.61
C ASP A 659 6.76 -5.61 -40.11
N GLY A 660 6.06 -6.34 -41.00
CA GLY A 660 4.93 -7.22 -40.67
C GLY A 660 3.54 -6.58 -40.71
N VAL A 661 3.39 -5.35 -41.21
CA VAL A 661 2.08 -4.70 -41.38
C VAL A 661 1.45 -5.13 -42.71
N HIS A 662 0.27 -5.72 -42.64
CA HIS A 662 -0.53 -6.13 -43.79
C HIS A 662 -1.37 -4.97 -44.31
N PHE A 663 -1.65 -4.99 -45.61
CA PHE A 663 -2.47 -3.98 -46.28
C PHE A 663 -3.71 -4.63 -46.87
N THR A 664 -4.85 -3.97 -46.69
CA THR A 664 -6.13 -4.33 -47.29
C THR A 664 -6.07 -4.16 -48.81
N ALA A 665 -7.04 -4.73 -49.54
CA ALA A 665 -7.17 -4.59 -50.99
C ALA A 665 -7.26 -3.12 -51.47
N LEU A 666 -7.66 -2.20 -50.59
CA LEU A 666 -7.74 -0.75 -50.83
C LEU A 666 -6.44 0.00 -50.51
N GLY A 667 -5.38 -0.71 -50.11
CA GLY A 667 -4.05 -0.14 -49.86
C GLY A 667 -3.90 0.60 -48.52
N ALA A 668 -4.81 0.36 -47.57
CA ALA A 668 -4.74 0.82 -46.18
C ALA A 668 -4.16 -0.28 -45.27
N ALA A 669 -3.44 0.09 -44.22
CA ALA A 669 -2.94 -0.85 -43.21
C ALA A 669 -4.11 -1.53 -42.48
N ASP A 670 -3.96 -2.81 -42.14
CA ASP A 670 -5.01 -3.61 -41.51
C ASP A 670 -5.43 -2.99 -40.16
N PRO A 671 -6.72 -2.63 -39.97
CA PRO A 671 -7.22 -2.05 -38.71
C PRO A 671 -6.98 -2.94 -37.48
N VAL A 672 -6.89 -4.26 -37.63
CA VAL A 672 -6.62 -5.20 -36.52
C VAL A 672 -5.20 -5.02 -35.96
N GLN A 673 -4.29 -4.47 -36.78
CA GLN A 673 -2.91 -4.16 -36.39
C GLN A 673 -2.76 -2.74 -35.80
N ARG A 674 -3.87 -1.97 -35.68
CA ARG A 674 -3.88 -0.63 -35.07
C ARG A 674 -3.86 -0.72 -33.54
N LEU A 675 -2.99 0.05 -32.91
CA LEU A 675 -2.99 0.30 -31.46
C LEU A 675 -3.70 1.62 -31.15
N THR A 676 -4.72 1.54 -30.30
CA THR A 676 -5.47 2.68 -29.78
C THR A 676 -4.71 3.41 -28.69
N SER A 677 -5.14 4.62 -28.31
CA SER A 677 -4.53 5.36 -27.18
C SER A 677 -4.48 4.56 -25.87
N GLY A 678 -5.46 3.67 -25.62
CA GLY A 678 -5.48 2.74 -24.49
C GLY A 678 -4.41 1.65 -24.61
N ASP A 679 -4.22 1.08 -25.81
CA ASP A 679 -3.17 0.09 -26.05
C ASP A 679 -1.77 0.70 -25.89
N LEU A 680 -1.58 1.94 -26.35
CA LEU A 680 -0.34 2.69 -26.19
C LEU A 680 0.01 2.91 -24.71
N ALA A 681 -1.00 3.14 -23.86
CA ALA A 681 -0.78 3.27 -22.42
C ALA A 681 -0.27 2.00 -21.75
N LEU A 682 -0.63 0.83 -22.28
CA LEU A 682 -0.18 -0.46 -21.77
C LEU A 682 1.26 -0.80 -22.16
N LEU A 683 1.82 -0.16 -23.20
CA LEU A 683 3.19 -0.41 -23.69
C LEU A 683 4.29 0.23 -22.82
N VAL A 684 3.95 1.21 -21.99
CA VAL A 684 4.91 2.06 -21.24
C VAL A 684 4.74 1.91 -19.72
N VAL A 685 3.93 0.95 -19.26
CA VAL A 685 3.88 0.61 -17.82
C VAL A 685 5.16 -0.15 -17.45
N ASP A 686 6.05 0.51 -16.71
CA ASP A 686 7.28 -0.07 -16.19
C ASP A 686 7.00 -1.29 -15.29
N ALA A 687 7.86 -2.30 -15.42
CA ALA A 687 7.76 -3.61 -14.82
C ALA A 687 7.89 -3.66 -13.28
N GLU A 688 7.87 -2.53 -12.58
CA GLU A 688 8.01 -2.45 -11.12
C GLU A 688 6.67 -2.21 -10.37
N ASP A 689 5.60 -1.76 -11.04
CA ASP A 689 4.29 -1.53 -10.39
C ASP A 689 3.35 -2.76 -10.44
N ALA A 690 3.76 -3.86 -11.10
CA ALA A 690 2.95 -5.08 -11.18
C ALA A 690 2.99 -5.94 -9.90
N GLU A 691 3.99 -5.76 -9.03
CA GLU A 691 4.09 -6.52 -7.78
C GLU A 691 3.17 -6.00 -6.66
N GLN A 692 2.54 -4.84 -6.83
CA GLN A 692 1.61 -4.26 -5.84
C GLN A 692 0.12 -4.46 -6.15
N ALA A 693 -0.22 -5.02 -7.31
CA ALA A 693 -1.57 -5.51 -7.59
C ALA A 693 -1.74 -7.01 -7.25
N ASP A 694 -0.65 -7.74 -7.06
CA ASP A 694 -0.63 -9.19 -6.78
C ASP A 694 -0.66 -9.52 -5.26
N GLY A 695 -0.65 -8.50 -4.40
CA GLY A 695 -0.69 -8.66 -2.94
C GLY A 695 -2.08 -8.83 -2.30
N ASP A 696 -3.17 -8.68 -3.08
CA ASP A 696 -4.55 -8.80 -2.56
C ASP A 696 -5.35 -9.93 -3.25
N ALA A 697 -4.69 -10.73 -4.09
CA ALA A 697 -5.21 -12.02 -4.48
C ALA A 697 -4.85 -13.04 -3.39
N GLY A 698 -5.64 -13.06 -2.31
CA GLY A 698 -5.69 -14.17 -1.36
C GLY A 698 -6.10 -15.47 -2.07
N VAL A 699 -5.18 -16.07 -2.81
CA VAL A 699 -5.27 -17.44 -3.34
C VAL A 699 -4.45 -18.29 -2.40
N GLY A 700 -4.96 -18.46 -1.19
CA GLY A 700 -4.27 -19.16 -0.12
C GLY A 700 -5.08 -19.22 1.16
N GLU A 701 -6.38 -19.55 1.06
CA GLU A 701 -7.26 -20.13 2.10
C GLU A 701 -8.74 -19.97 1.67
N ALA A 702 -9.16 -20.66 0.61
CA ALA A 702 -10.61 -20.83 0.30
C ALA A 702 -10.89 -21.96 -0.73
N ALA A 703 -9.96 -22.86 -0.99
CA ALA A 703 -10.14 -23.89 -2.02
C ALA A 703 -10.73 -25.21 -1.50
N ARG A 704 -10.92 -25.35 -0.18
CA ARG A 704 -11.70 -26.45 0.42
C ARG A 704 -12.40 -25.90 1.65
N GLU A 705 -13.71 -26.11 1.70
CA GLU A 705 -14.65 -25.69 2.76
C GLU A 705 -15.15 -24.23 2.68
N SER A 706 -16.12 -24.00 1.79
CA SER A 706 -17.21 -23.09 2.11
C SER A 706 -18.50 -23.89 2.05
N ALA A 707 -18.88 -24.44 3.20
CA ALA A 707 -20.25 -24.84 3.47
C ALA A 707 -21.16 -23.62 3.25
N GLU A 708 -22.30 -23.89 2.62
CA GLU A 708 -23.35 -22.98 2.21
C GLU A 708 -23.76 -21.99 3.33
N GLN A 709 -23.42 -20.70 3.18
CA GLN A 709 -24.20 -19.64 3.81
C GLN A 709 -25.42 -19.36 2.92
N PRO A 710 -26.66 -19.53 3.42
CA PRO A 710 -27.84 -19.29 2.60
C PRO A 710 -27.96 -17.79 2.27
N GLY A 711 -27.83 -17.43 0.99
CA GLY A 711 -28.16 -16.08 0.49
C GLY A 711 -27.03 -15.26 -0.15
N VAL A 712 -25.78 -15.74 -0.20
CA VAL A 712 -24.67 -15.03 -0.87
C VAL A 712 -24.36 -15.67 -2.22
N GLU A 713 -24.44 -14.90 -3.31
CA GLU A 713 -24.10 -15.34 -4.67
C GLU A 713 -22.60 -15.71 -4.75
N THR A 714 -22.28 -16.93 -5.19
CA THR A 714 -20.88 -17.35 -5.37
C THR A 714 -20.23 -16.57 -6.52
N ARG A 715 -18.90 -16.39 -6.48
CA ARG A 715 -18.18 -15.69 -7.57
C ARG A 715 -18.38 -16.38 -8.93
N ALA A 716 -18.50 -17.71 -8.94
CA ALA A 716 -18.84 -18.48 -10.13
C ALA A 716 -20.27 -18.19 -10.64
N ALA A 717 -21.26 -18.14 -9.74
CA ALA A 717 -22.63 -17.77 -10.12
C ALA A 717 -22.69 -16.34 -10.67
N ARG A 718 -21.96 -15.41 -10.05
CA ARG A 718 -21.84 -14.02 -10.48
C ARG A 718 -21.21 -13.88 -11.86
N PHE A 719 -20.12 -14.61 -12.14
CA PHE A 719 -19.50 -14.66 -13.48
C PHE A 719 -20.51 -15.12 -14.54
N LEU A 720 -21.21 -16.24 -14.28
CA LEU A 720 -22.18 -16.79 -15.24
C LEU A 720 -23.39 -15.88 -15.45
N ARG A 721 -23.84 -15.18 -14.40
CA ARG A 721 -24.91 -14.17 -14.51
C ARG A 721 -24.47 -12.97 -15.34
N GLN A 722 -23.24 -12.48 -15.14
CA GLN A 722 -22.68 -11.38 -15.92
C GLN A 722 -22.51 -11.79 -17.40
N LEU A 723 -21.98 -12.99 -17.65
CA LEU A 723 -21.83 -13.52 -19.00
C LEU A 723 -23.18 -13.65 -19.70
N ALA A 724 -24.21 -14.14 -19.01
CA ALA A 724 -25.56 -14.25 -19.55
C ALA A 724 -26.27 -12.90 -19.76
N ALA A 725 -25.78 -11.82 -19.15
CA ALA A 725 -26.29 -10.48 -19.39
C ALA A 725 -25.73 -9.86 -20.67
N ASP A 726 -24.51 -10.25 -21.06
CA ASP A 726 -23.72 -9.61 -22.11
C ASP A 726 -23.56 -10.48 -23.38
N ASP A 727 -23.88 -11.77 -23.32
CA ASP A 727 -23.78 -12.72 -24.44
C ASP A 727 -25.07 -13.53 -24.69
N THR A 728 -25.12 -14.18 -25.84
CA THR A 728 -26.23 -15.05 -26.25
C THR A 728 -26.30 -16.33 -25.38
N PRO A 729 -27.49 -16.95 -25.24
CA PRO A 729 -27.61 -18.23 -24.54
C PRO A 729 -26.71 -19.34 -25.12
N THR A 730 -26.46 -19.31 -26.43
CA THR A 730 -25.56 -20.22 -27.15
C THR A 730 -24.10 -20.02 -26.74
N THR A 731 -23.63 -18.76 -26.67
CA THR A 731 -22.28 -18.44 -26.19
C THR A 731 -22.11 -18.82 -24.72
N VAL A 732 -23.12 -18.56 -23.87
CA VAL A 732 -23.09 -18.95 -22.45
C VAL A 732 -23.01 -20.48 -22.28
N ALA A 733 -23.76 -21.24 -23.08
CA ALA A 733 -23.70 -22.70 -23.08
C ALA A 733 -22.32 -23.21 -23.53
N ALA A 734 -21.78 -22.64 -24.60
CA ALA A 734 -20.44 -22.96 -25.10
C ALA A 734 -19.33 -22.70 -24.06
N VAL A 735 -19.40 -21.59 -23.33
CA VAL A 735 -18.44 -21.27 -22.27
C VAL A 735 -18.57 -22.22 -21.07
N ARG A 736 -19.80 -22.63 -20.71
CA ARG A 736 -20.02 -23.65 -19.67
C ARG A 736 -19.44 -25.00 -20.08
N GLU A 737 -19.61 -25.40 -21.33
CA GLU A 737 -19.03 -26.62 -21.88
C GLU A 737 -17.50 -26.58 -21.87
N LEU A 738 -16.89 -25.44 -22.24
CA LEU A 738 -15.45 -25.23 -22.17
C LEU A 738 -14.92 -25.38 -20.72
N ILE A 739 -15.58 -24.75 -19.74
CA ILE A 739 -15.21 -24.84 -18.33
C ILE A 739 -15.29 -26.30 -17.84
N ALA A 740 -16.40 -26.98 -18.13
CA ALA A 740 -16.58 -28.38 -17.75
C ALA A 740 -15.55 -29.30 -18.42
N GLY A 741 -15.21 -29.04 -19.69
CA GLY A 741 -14.15 -29.74 -20.42
C GLY A 741 -12.78 -29.52 -19.79
N TRP A 742 -12.45 -28.28 -19.40
CA TRP A 742 -11.20 -27.95 -18.70
C TRP A 742 -11.09 -28.64 -17.33
N GLU A 743 -12.17 -28.66 -16.57
CA GLU A 743 -12.22 -29.34 -15.26
C GLU A 743 -12.11 -30.86 -15.42
N GLY A 744 -12.71 -31.43 -16.47
CA GLY A 744 -12.55 -32.84 -16.84
C GLY A 744 -11.11 -33.24 -17.19
N LEU A 745 -10.28 -32.30 -17.63
CA LEU A 745 -8.85 -32.49 -17.88
C LEU A 745 -7.98 -32.38 -16.61
N GLY A 746 -8.57 -32.17 -15.44
CA GLY A 746 -7.85 -31.98 -14.17
C GLY A 746 -7.45 -30.53 -13.88
N GLY A 747 -7.91 -29.57 -14.69
CA GLY A 747 -7.85 -28.14 -14.37
C GLY A 747 -8.93 -27.73 -13.37
N TRP A 748 -8.89 -26.48 -12.91
CA TRP A 748 -9.94 -25.87 -12.09
C TRP A 748 -10.15 -24.40 -12.48
N THR A 749 -11.30 -23.85 -12.14
CA THR A 749 -11.64 -22.46 -12.51
C THR A 749 -11.50 -21.50 -11.32
N GLY A 750 -10.51 -20.60 -11.39
CA GLY A 750 -10.38 -19.50 -10.43
C GLY A 750 -11.32 -18.35 -10.78
N HIS A 751 -11.88 -17.64 -9.79
CA HIS A 751 -12.77 -16.50 -10.04
C HIS A 751 -12.26 -15.23 -9.35
N GLY A 752 -12.17 -14.14 -10.11
CA GLY A 752 -11.69 -12.84 -9.62
C GLY A 752 -12.58 -12.24 -8.52
N ALA A 753 -12.00 -11.44 -7.63
CA ALA A 753 -12.72 -10.79 -6.54
C ALA A 753 -13.52 -9.54 -6.99
N GLY A 754 -13.28 -9.03 -8.19
CA GLY A 754 -13.90 -7.81 -8.71
C GLY A 754 -15.42 -7.80 -8.63
N GLU A 755 -15.98 -6.74 -8.03
CA GLU A 755 -17.42 -6.59 -7.85
C GLU A 755 -18.13 -6.10 -9.12
N ALA A 756 -17.48 -5.24 -9.92
CA ALA A 756 -18.03 -4.73 -11.17
C ALA A 756 -17.94 -5.73 -12.35
N MET A 757 -16.85 -6.51 -12.41
CA MET A 757 -16.65 -7.55 -13.42
C MET A 757 -15.88 -8.71 -12.77
N THR A 758 -16.48 -9.89 -12.77
CA THR A 758 -15.83 -11.13 -12.32
C THR A 758 -15.24 -11.84 -13.52
N SER A 759 -13.97 -12.22 -13.46
CA SER A 759 -13.30 -13.01 -14.50
C SER A 759 -13.17 -14.47 -14.07
N ALA A 760 -13.03 -15.38 -15.04
CA ALA A 760 -12.78 -16.80 -14.81
C ALA A 760 -11.41 -17.21 -15.38
N PHE A 761 -10.54 -17.77 -14.53
CA PHE A 761 -9.19 -18.20 -14.86
C PHE A 761 -9.16 -19.71 -15.06
N LEU A 762 -8.68 -20.20 -16.21
CA LEU A 762 -8.54 -21.64 -16.46
C LEU A 762 -7.22 -22.14 -15.85
N MET A 763 -7.25 -22.50 -14.56
CA MET A 763 -6.06 -22.82 -13.77
C MET A 763 -5.67 -24.30 -13.86
N LEU A 764 -4.36 -24.55 -13.78
CA LEU A 764 -3.73 -25.86 -13.66
C LEU A 764 -2.73 -25.82 -12.48
N GLY A 765 -2.62 -26.91 -11.70
CA GLY A 765 -1.80 -26.99 -10.47
C GLY A 765 -2.58 -26.85 -9.16
N SER A 766 -1.93 -27.03 -8.01
CA SER A 766 -2.60 -27.05 -6.70
C SER A 766 -3.12 -25.67 -6.27
N ALA A 767 -4.40 -25.60 -5.94
CA ALA A 767 -5.04 -24.39 -5.43
C ALA A 767 -4.42 -23.98 -4.08
N GLY A 768 -3.88 -22.76 -4.00
CA GLY A 768 -3.36 -22.18 -2.74
C GLY A 768 -1.90 -22.48 -2.40
N GLY A 769 -1.10 -23.06 -3.32
CA GLY A 769 0.35 -23.19 -3.14
C GLY A 769 1.12 -21.96 -3.63
N PRO A 770 2.20 -21.52 -2.95
CA PRO A 770 3.02 -20.41 -3.44
C PRO A 770 3.68 -20.76 -4.78
N GLY A 771 3.37 -19.98 -5.82
CA GLY A 771 4.12 -19.96 -7.09
C GLY A 771 3.96 -21.15 -8.03
N ARG A 772 2.95 -22.03 -7.86
CA ARG A 772 2.82 -23.28 -8.67
C ARG A 772 1.60 -23.40 -9.59
N GLY A 773 0.77 -22.37 -9.71
CA GLY A 773 -0.37 -22.36 -10.65
C GLY A 773 -0.03 -21.72 -11.99
N ILE A 774 -0.52 -22.31 -13.09
CA ILE A 774 -0.41 -21.75 -14.46
C ILE A 774 -1.80 -21.73 -15.13
N TRP A 775 -2.04 -20.79 -16.03
CA TRP A 775 -3.26 -20.70 -16.82
C TRP A 775 -2.98 -20.17 -18.22
N PRO A 776 -3.59 -20.73 -19.28
CA PRO A 776 -3.39 -20.25 -20.65
C PRO A 776 -4.22 -19.00 -20.96
N MET A 777 -5.40 -18.86 -20.35
CA MET A 777 -6.35 -17.80 -20.67
C MET A 777 -7.25 -17.41 -19.50
N VAL A 778 -7.85 -16.23 -19.63
CA VAL A 778 -8.85 -15.68 -18.71
C VAL A 778 -10.09 -15.31 -19.51
N LEU A 779 -11.26 -15.69 -19.01
CA LEU A 779 -12.56 -15.39 -19.61
C LEU A 779 -13.21 -14.21 -18.90
N TYR A 780 -13.75 -13.29 -19.70
CA TYR A 780 -14.43 -12.09 -19.23
C TYR A 780 -15.85 -12.04 -19.80
N PRO A 781 -16.86 -11.72 -18.97
CA PRO A 781 -18.25 -11.60 -19.41
C PRO A 781 -18.51 -10.40 -20.34
N GLY A 782 -17.58 -9.43 -20.39
CA GLY A 782 -17.54 -8.39 -21.42
C GLY A 782 -18.60 -7.30 -21.25
N SER A 783 -18.23 -6.21 -20.56
CA SER A 783 -19.10 -5.08 -20.16
C SER A 783 -19.92 -4.42 -21.29
N GLY A 784 -21.02 -5.04 -21.72
CA GLY A 784 -21.92 -4.56 -22.78
C GLY A 784 -21.39 -4.69 -24.22
N ARG A 785 -20.33 -5.46 -24.46
CA ARG A 785 -19.78 -5.69 -25.82
C ARG A 785 -19.68 -7.16 -26.20
N GLY A 786 -20.22 -8.08 -25.39
CA GLY A 786 -19.99 -9.53 -25.49
C GLY A 786 -18.65 -9.94 -24.88
N GLY A 787 -18.59 -11.16 -24.38
CA GLY A 787 -17.47 -11.68 -23.62
C GLY A 787 -16.19 -11.88 -24.44
N THR A 788 -15.07 -11.94 -23.75
CA THR A 788 -13.75 -12.14 -24.36
C THR A 788 -12.94 -13.21 -23.63
N ALA A 789 -12.16 -13.97 -24.40
CA ALA A 789 -11.09 -14.80 -23.88
C ALA A 789 -9.77 -14.09 -24.13
N GLU A 790 -9.04 -13.73 -23.06
CA GLU A 790 -7.70 -13.17 -23.13
C GLU A 790 -6.64 -14.24 -22.91
N ILE A 791 -5.65 -14.30 -23.79
CA ILE A 791 -4.53 -15.22 -23.70
C ILE A 791 -3.38 -14.53 -22.95
N VAL A 792 -2.95 -15.09 -21.83
CA VAL A 792 -2.06 -14.39 -20.90
C VAL A 792 -0.58 -14.59 -21.24
N PHE A 793 -0.16 -14.32 -22.48
CA PHE A 793 1.22 -14.53 -22.91
C PHE A 793 2.25 -13.78 -22.05
N GLN A 794 1.92 -12.57 -21.61
CA GLN A 794 2.73 -11.79 -20.64
C GLN A 794 3.05 -12.58 -19.36
N HIS A 795 2.10 -13.37 -18.86
CA HIS A 795 2.25 -14.17 -17.65
C HIS A 795 2.93 -15.51 -17.91
N LEU A 796 2.68 -16.10 -19.07
CA LEU A 796 3.33 -17.33 -19.53
C LEU A 796 4.82 -17.10 -19.80
N ALA A 797 5.21 -15.91 -20.26
CA ALA A 797 6.60 -15.52 -20.49
C ALA A 797 7.52 -15.66 -19.26
N LYS A 798 6.93 -15.68 -18.06
CA LYS A 798 7.63 -15.77 -16.77
C LYS A 798 7.40 -17.11 -16.04
N ARG A 799 6.76 -18.09 -16.69
CA ARG A 799 6.38 -19.38 -16.06
C ARG A 799 6.78 -20.55 -16.94
N GLU A 800 7.57 -21.46 -16.38
CA GLU A 800 7.96 -22.70 -17.07
C GLU A 800 6.72 -23.56 -17.41
N PRO A 801 6.70 -24.25 -18.57
CA PRO A 801 7.72 -24.25 -19.63
C PRO A 801 7.59 -23.09 -20.64
N PHE A 802 6.57 -22.23 -20.50
CA PHE A 802 6.22 -21.21 -21.49
C PHE A 802 7.08 -19.95 -21.44
N THR A 803 8.12 -19.92 -20.60
CA THR A 803 9.24 -18.97 -20.73
C THR A 803 9.83 -19.04 -22.13
N GLU A 804 9.89 -20.24 -22.71
CA GLU A 804 10.31 -20.47 -24.09
C GLU A 804 9.33 -19.84 -25.11
N ARG A 805 9.81 -18.82 -25.83
CA ARG A 805 9.02 -18.12 -26.87
C ARG A 805 8.44 -19.07 -27.93
N ARG A 806 9.11 -20.18 -28.26
CA ARG A 806 8.61 -21.16 -29.25
C ARG A 806 7.28 -21.80 -28.82
N LEU A 807 7.12 -22.11 -27.52
CA LEU A 807 5.89 -22.71 -27.01
C LEU A 807 4.76 -21.68 -26.97
N ARG A 808 5.06 -20.40 -26.73
CA ARG A 808 4.07 -19.32 -26.84
C ARG A 808 3.64 -19.08 -28.29
N VAL A 809 4.55 -19.19 -29.25
CA VAL A 809 4.21 -19.16 -30.69
C VAL A 809 3.34 -20.35 -31.06
N GLU A 810 3.68 -21.57 -30.62
CA GLU A 810 2.86 -22.76 -30.91
C GLU A 810 1.47 -22.68 -30.28
N LEU A 811 1.34 -22.15 -29.05
CA LEU A 811 0.05 -21.88 -28.42
C LEU A 811 -0.78 -20.89 -29.25
N MET A 812 -0.17 -19.81 -29.71
CA MET A 812 -0.81 -18.83 -30.59
C MET A 812 -1.25 -19.45 -31.92
N ASP A 813 -0.40 -20.23 -32.57
CA ASP A 813 -0.70 -20.87 -33.85
C ASP A 813 -1.85 -21.87 -33.73
N ARG A 814 -1.92 -22.62 -32.62
CA ARG A 814 -3.04 -23.51 -32.32
C ARG A 814 -4.33 -22.74 -32.08
N LEU A 815 -4.28 -21.61 -31.36
CA LEU A 815 -5.44 -20.75 -31.15
C LEU A 815 -5.91 -20.07 -32.45
N ASN A 816 -5.00 -19.74 -33.36
CA ASN A 816 -5.32 -19.18 -34.68
C ASN A 816 -5.89 -20.22 -35.67
N GLN A 817 -5.97 -21.50 -35.30
CA GLN A 817 -6.71 -22.51 -36.07
C GLN A 817 -8.23 -22.44 -35.84
N LEU A 818 -8.67 -21.74 -34.78
CA LEU A 818 -10.08 -21.48 -34.56
C LEU A 818 -10.58 -20.47 -35.60
N GLU A 819 -11.66 -20.79 -36.29
CA GLU A 819 -12.28 -19.90 -37.26
C GLU A 819 -12.76 -18.63 -36.55
N GLY A 820 -12.33 -17.46 -37.01
CA GLY A 820 -12.63 -16.17 -36.38
C GLY A 820 -11.66 -15.71 -35.29
N VAL A 821 -10.60 -16.49 -35.00
CA VAL A 821 -9.50 -16.07 -34.12
C VAL A 821 -8.28 -15.64 -34.95
N SER A 822 -7.78 -14.43 -34.68
CA SER A 822 -6.55 -13.91 -35.28
C SER A 822 -5.74 -13.16 -34.23
N LEU A 823 -4.85 -13.89 -33.55
CA LEU A 823 -3.93 -13.38 -32.56
C LEU A 823 -2.61 -12.99 -33.24
N PRO A 824 -2.21 -11.72 -33.20
CA PRO A 824 -0.99 -11.27 -33.86
C PRO A 824 0.26 -11.68 -33.08
N GLN A 825 1.28 -12.16 -33.80
CA GLN A 825 2.57 -12.57 -33.21
C GLN A 825 3.29 -11.45 -32.46
N GLY A 826 3.04 -10.18 -32.83
CA GLY A 826 3.55 -9.01 -32.11
C GLY A 826 3.00 -8.84 -30.69
N LYS A 827 1.93 -9.56 -30.31
CA LYS A 827 1.30 -9.49 -28.98
C LYS A 827 1.67 -10.65 -28.05
N LEU A 828 2.74 -11.41 -28.35
CA LEU A 828 3.23 -12.52 -27.51
C LEU A 828 3.84 -12.12 -26.15
N GLU A 829 3.93 -10.81 -25.86
CA GLU A 829 4.30 -10.28 -24.54
C GLU A 829 3.14 -9.51 -23.88
N LEU A 830 1.95 -9.54 -24.49
CA LEU A 830 0.74 -8.85 -24.04
C LEU A 830 -0.36 -9.88 -23.73
N ARG A 831 -1.62 -9.41 -23.72
CA ARG A 831 -2.82 -10.24 -23.51
C ARG A 831 -3.78 -10.11 -24.68
N PRO A 832 -3.43 -10.62 -25.88
CA PRO A 832 -4.36 -10.60 -27.00
C PRO A 832 -5.55 -11.50 -26.67
N GLY A 833 -6.72 -11.18 -27.19
CA GLY A 833 -7.92 -11.95 -26.94
C GLY A 833 -8.83 -12.03 -28.16
N PHE A 834 -9.81 -12.92 -28.07
CA PHE A 834 -10.86 -13.11 -29.07
C PHE A 834 -12.23 -13.15 -28.39
N ARG A 835 -13.30 -13.02 -29.18
CA ARG A 835 -14.68 -13.00 -28.66
C ARG A 835 -15.13 -14.39 -28.23
N LEU A 836 -15.84 -14.49 -27.10
CA LEU A 836 -16.40 -15.78 -26.66
C LEU A 836 -17.45 -16.33 -27.62
N SER A 837 -18.11 -15.47 -28.41
CA SER A 837 -19.04 -15.88 -29.46
C SER A 837 -18.42 -16.78 -30.53
N VAL A 838 -17.09 -16.76 -30.69
CA VAL A 838 -16.38 -17.69 -31.59
C VAL A 838 -16.55 -19.15 -31.15
N LEU A 839 -16.85 -19.38 -29.87
CA LEU A 839 -17.07 -20.71 -29.30
C LEU A 839 -18.48 -21.25 -29.56
N GLU A 840 -19.38 -20.49 -30.20
CA GLU A 840 -20.67 -21.04 -30.65
C GLU A 840 -20.49 -22.15 -31.70
N ASP A 841 -19.41 -22.06 -32.48
CA ASP A 841 -19.00 -23.11 -33.42
C ASP A 841 -18.42 -24.32 -32.68
N GLU A 842 -18.99 -25.50 -32.93
CA GLU A 842 -18.59 -26.76 -32.30
C GLU A 842 -17.16 -27.19 -32.66
N GLN A 843 -16.74 -26.96 -33.90
CA GLN A 843 -15.39 -27.27 -34.36
C GLN A 843 -14.36 -26.39 -33.65
N ASN A 844 -14.69 -25.12 -33.40
CA ASN A 844 -13.84 -24.23 -32.60
C ASN A 844 -13.71 -24.70 -31.15
N ARG A 845 -14.80 -25.17 -30.52
CA ARG A 845 -14.75 -25.73 -29.16
C ARG A 845 -13.87 -26.97 -29.09
N GLU A 846 -13.99 -27.89 -30.05
CA GLU A 846 -13.14 -29.07 -30.13
C GLU A 846 -11.66 -28.72 -30.29
N LEU A 847 -11.34 -27.77 -31.18
CA LEU A 847 -9.96 -27.31 -31.40
C LEU A 847 -9.39 -26.61 -30.17
N LEU A 848 -10.21 -25.80 -29.47
CA LEU A 848 -9.80 -25.16 -28.22
C LEU A 848 -9.49 -26.19 -27.14
N LEU A 849 -10.34 -27.20 -26.96
CA LEU A 849 -10.10 -28.29 -26.01
C LEU A 849 -8.83 -29.07 -26.35
N LYS A 850 -8.59 -29.39 -27.63
CA LYS A 850 -7.32 -30.02 -28.07
C LYS A 850 -6.10 -29.13 -27.77
N THR A 851 -6.25 -27.81 -27.89
CA THR A 851 -5.21 -26.84 -27.55
C THR A 851 -4.93 -26.80 -26.04
N LEU A 852 -5.98 -26.88 -25.22
CA LEU A 852 -5.89 -26.95 -23.76
C LEU A 852 -5.27 -28.28 -23.28
N VAL A 853 -5.57 -29.40 -23.93
CA VAL A 853 -4.88 -30.69 -23.68
C VAL A 853 -3.38 -30.55 -23.96
N TRP A 854 -3.02 -30.01 -25.12
CA TRP A 854 -1.61 -29.78 -25.46
C TRP A 854 -0.93 -28.87 -24.43
N PHE A 855 -1.59 -27.79 -23.99
CA PHE A 855 -1.04 -26.88 -22.98
C PHE A 855 -0.75 -27.60 -21.66
N LYS A 856 -1.69 -28.43 -21.20
CA LYS A 856 -1.53 -29.27 -20.01
C LYS A 856 -0.37 -30.26 -20.17
N ASP A 857 -0.32 -30.99 -21.27
CA ASP A 857 0.71 -32.00 -21.52
C ASP A 857 2.12 -31.38 -21.51
N ARG A 858 2.29 -30.21 -22.15
CA ARG A 858 3.56 -29.46 -22.11
C ARG A 858 3.96 -29.09 -20.68
N TRP A 859 3.01 -28.66 -19.86
CA TRP A 859 3.26 -28.30 -18.47
C TRP A 859 3.65 -29.52 -17.61
N GLU A 860 2.95 -30.66 -17.76
CA GLU A 860 3.26 -31.90 -17.04
C GLU A 860 4.63 -32.49 -17.45
N GLU A 861 4.97 -32.46 -18.74
CA GLU A 861 6.27 -32.92 -19.26
C GLU A 861 7.46 -32.11 -18.70
N SER A 862 7.25 -30.87 -18.28
CA SER A 862 8.32 -30.00 -17.77
C SER A 862 8.79 -30.32 -16.34
N GLY A 863 8.11 -31.24 -15.63
CA GLY A 863 8.39 -31.56 -14.23
C GLY A 863 8.02 -30.44 -13.24
N ALA A 864 7.29 -29.41 -13.72
CA ALA A 864 6.79 -28.30 -12.90
C ALA A 864 5.43 -28.60 -12.22
N ALA A 865 4.85 -29.77 -12.49
CA ALA A 865 3.54 -30.22 -11.98
C ALA A 865 3.54 -30.62 -10.50
#